data_AF-A0A6J6DT38-F1
#
_entry.id   AF-A0A6J6DT38-F1
#
_cell.length_a   1.000
_cell.length_b   1.000
_cell.length_c   1.000
_cell.angle_alpha   90.00
_cell.angle_beta   90.00
_cell.angle_gamma   90.00
#
_symmetry.space_group_name_H-M   'P 1'
#
loop_
_entity.id
_entity.type
_entity.pdbx_description
1 polymer ?
#
loop_
_entity_poly.entity_id
_entity_poly.type
_entity_poly.pdbx_seq_one_letter_code
_entity_poly.pdbx_strand_id
1 'polypeptide(L)'
;MMLGVENTSIRKVLILTKDIYSRLGGGEQVYRTLIEDNPKIEFYFFTTKTVNSKNLPHNAHPVQLKSRPTLNQKRIKQRYDSRKSAKNRKSFTNEEIEAAERAEQFARSAAGETFDLIDIPEYEIVGDFLRESLTRNKVDFKVLTLFIHGSLSKTLEHEEGFSKDQIMRISELEKRQREHVDFYFTLDNWYPKQLELNLSKCLQINPWLFIKNPRYVDAISTDNHSTSFVYFGRWERRKGVDKIPNFIKLISQENIKMKIAGDTGDFSDYAEQVVKSATYRNISVENLATTNLETLCTYVGQKDVLIVPSRFDSFNLVALEGIANGMNVAISQECGAYHHLSTLYPDISFIEITSRDIVRSAQNLSEHLEAANLNESKIKNNLKVIDEIIKGLKRNQYETSINSIIGSRIRSKNYSVHGLIFTKTNITRNFLHYLRKLLTFEFLQNFLSLLKINIIKFFYWLRTFKLINLISLFLQINFLTKILLRKATGGKQTIILRPLHFLHLSSRPDFPMVRKVTYGIRSLRFSGYNTELINAANLIADLDSLGLEEESRALSCVLKDQTGIAVFNYLENRRTQLLNIPIFPYEAIQTLHSKKFLEKPKISVIVSDFNAASKLPLFLERLSLCPELRDGSAEILLIDANSNSPDAEISVKLANELGISLRAVRVSKRVTIQDAWNYGITQARGDYISFLGVDETIYPTALTALSEALNSNPEIDWVMSNSIVTEVDAKGEFRKDLMIYDRRDANVSSPFLETCYVSYVGGMYRKNIHEKFGYYDSTFKGAGDTEFKSRVLPSLKVTYINAVLGEFLNYPEERTTASERIELEDIRAWYIFRTPGGLIYQASLADRSFMSRLGENSLGYRKSYCEHKSTDIEIASTVYHLAKNGDYSLSDDLLKKLKNADQQLQTLRNLLGFGMYKKKRISIRSFLDLAKWFDIEARKSAVKGAGRIRLDNMFEQHIWYW
;
A
#
# COMPACT_ATOMS: atom_id res chain seq x y z
N MET A 1 -10.10 62.40 33.03
CA MET A 1 -9.59 61.92 34.32
C MET A 1 -8.84 60.62 34.08
N MET A 2 -7.51 60.67 34.20
CA MET A 2 -6.63 59.52 34.21
C MET A 2 -6.95 58.65 35.45
N LEU A 3 -7.30 57.39 35.24
CA LEU A 3 -7.10 56.35 36.25
C LEU A 3 -6.29 55.24 35.58
N GLY A 4 -5.10 55.01 36.14
CA GLY A 4 -4.12 54.06 35.65
C GLY A 4 -4.70 52.65 35.58
N VAL A 5 -4.80 52.14 34.36
CA VAL A 5 -5.04 50.73 34.08
C VAL A 5 -3.66 50.10 33.92
N GLU A 6 -3.20 49.33 34.91
CA GLU A 6 -2.00 48.51 34.75
C GLU A 6 -2.22 47.52 33.59
N ASN A 7 -1.53 47.77 32.47
CA ASN A 7 -1.44 46.90 31.31
C ASN A 7 -0.80 45.57 31.74
N THR A 8 -1.57 44.48 31.83
CA THR A 8 -1.02 43.12 31.89
C THR A 8 -0.46 42.73 30.52
N SER A 9 0.64 43.37 30.13
CA SER A 9 1.40 43.02 28.91
C SER A 9 2.18 41.74 29.15
N ILE A 10 2.05 40.74 28.28
CA ILE A 10 2.97 39.58 28.24
C ILE A 10 4.34 40.11 27.87
N ARG A 11 5.35 39.80 28.68
CA ARG A 11 6.74 40.24 28.46
C ARG A 11 7.70 39.07 28.34
N LYS A 12 7.40 37.91 28.94
CA LYS A 12 8.31 36.76 28.94
C LYS A 12 7.58 35.46 28.60
N VAL A 13 7.98 34.80 27.50
CA VAL A 13 7.33 33.61 26.94
C VAL A 13 8.32 32.45 26.86
N LEU A 14 7.92 31.25 27.27
CA LEU A 14 8.68 30.01 27.04
C LEU A 14 7.98 29.14 25.99
N ILE A 15 8.68 28.75 24.94
CA ILE A 15 8.18 27.83 23.91
C ILE A 15 8.86 26.47 24.11
N LEU A 16 8.07 25.42 24.34
CA LEU A 16 8.55 24.05 24.56
C LEU A 16 8.90 23.31 23.25
N THR A 17 9.54 24.01 22.32
CA THR A 17 10.10 23.43 21.11
C THR A 17 11.62 23.54 21.12
N LYS A 18 12.28 22.70 20.31
CA LYS A 18 13.74 22.61 20.26
C LYS A 18 14.25 23.18 18.95
N ASP A 19 15.38 23.86 19.01
CA ASP A 19 16.22 24.13 17.83
C ASP A 19 15.51 24.97 16.74
N ILE A 20 14.60 25.89 17.12
CA ILE A 20 13.71 26.71 16.25
C ILE A 20 14.42 27.27 15.01
N TYR A 21 15.63 27.81 15.17
CA TYR A 21 16.37 28.49 14.10
C TYR A 21 17.32 27.58 13.32
N SER A 22 17.46 26.31 13.71
CA SER A 22 18.34 25.34 13.04
C SER A 22 17.60 24.18 12.38
N ARG A 23 16.28 24.07 12.58
CA ARG A 23 15.41 23.12 11.90
C ARG A 23 14.48 23.84 10.94
N LEU A 24 14.26 23.23 9.77
CA LEU A 24 13.26 23.69 8.81
C LEU A 24 11.95 22.91 9.04
N GLY A 25 10.86 23.63 9.28
CA GLY A 25 9.54 23.06 9.50
C GLY A 25 8.47 24.14 9.64
N GLY A 26 7.21 23.77 9.40
CA GLY A 26 6.09 24.71 9.40
C GLY A 26 5.80 25.27 10.80
N GLY A 27 5.84 24.44 11.83
CA GLY A 27 5.69 24.90 13.23
C GLY A 27 6.84 25.82 13.65
N GLU A 28 8.07 25.45 13.32
CA GLU A 28 9.26 26.27 13.57
C GLU A 28 9.20 27.61 12.83
N GLN A 29 8.70 27.66 11.59
CA GLN A 29 8.51 28.90 10.84
C GLN A 29 7.47 29.82 11.51
N VAL A 30 6.37 29.25 12.03
CA VAL A 30 5.39 30.03 12.79
C VAL A 30 6.03 30.65 14.01
N TYR A 31 6.75 29.85 14.83
CA TYR A 31 7.41 30.39 16.01
C TYR A 31 8.48 31.44 15.68
N ARG A 32 9.28 31.25 14.63
CA ARG A 32 10.25 32.26 14.16
C ARG A 32 9.55 33.58 13.84
N THR A 33 8.47 33.53 13.07
CA THR A 33 7.71 34.72 12.69
C THR A 33 7.09 35.40 13.91
N LEU A 34 6.53 34.62 14.86
CA LEU A 34 6.00 35.17 16.11
C LEU A 34 7.08 35.88 16.94
N ILE A 35 8.30 35.33 17.00
CA ILE A 35 9.42 35.96 17.71
C ILE A 35 9.83 37.27 17.03
N GLU A 36 10.04 37.22 15.72
CA GLU A 36 10.51 38.37 14.92
C GLU A 36 9.51 39.53 14.92
N ASP A 37 8.21 39.24 14.83
CA ASP A 37 7.17 40.27 14.71
C ASP A 37 6.77 40.87 16.07
N ASN A 38 7.29 40.33 17.18
CA ASN A 38 6.99 40.80 18.55
C ASN A 38 8.28 41.18 19.33
N PRO A 39 9.04 42.20 18.87
CA PRO A 39 10.35 42.56 19.46
C PRO A 39 10.28 43.04 20.92
N LYS A 40 9.09 43.33 21.45
CA LYS A 40 8.89 43.76 22.85
C LYS A 40 8.64 42.60 23.82
N ILE A 41 8.56 41.36 23.32
CA ILE A 41 8.32 40.16 24.11
C ILE A 41 9.60 39.33 24.07
N GLU A 42 10.11 38.96 25.24
CA GLU A 42 11.26 38.06 25.39
C GLU A 42 10.81 36.61 25.24
N PHE A 43 11.33 35.91 24.24
CA PHE A 43 11.02 34.51 23.95
C PHE A 43 12.18 33.60 24.33
N TYR A 44 11.87 32.55 25.08
CA TYR A 44 12.80 31.51 25.49
C TYR A 44 12.43 30.21 24.79
N PHE A 45 13.41 29.47 24.26
CA PHE A 45 13.20 28.18 23.59
C PHE A 45 14.38 27.25 23.84
N PHE A 46 14.19 25.95 23.71
CA PHE A 46 15.25 24.98 24.04
C PHE A 46 16.19 24.73 22.86
N THR A 47 17.47 24.48 23.15
CA THR A 47 18.45 24.03 22.16
C THR A 47 19.18 22.77 22.62
N THR A 48 19.46 21.88 21.68
CA THR A 48 20.31 20.68 21.91
C THR A 48 21.75 20.91 21.45
N LYS A 49 21.98 21.85 20.54
CA LYS A 49 23.30 22.20 19.98
C LYS A 49 23.76 23.57 20.47
N THR A 50 25.06 23.84 20.39
CA THR A 50 25.61 25.17 20.63
C THR A 50 25.10 26.13 19.56
N VAL A 51 24.30 27.12 19.94
CA VAL A 51 23.76 28.13 19.01
C VAL A 51 24.63 29.38 19.06
N ASN A 52 25.01 29.90 17.89
CA ASN A 52 25.67 31.20 17.82
C ASN A 52 24.64 32.31 18.03
N SER A 53 24.64 32.89 19.23
CA SER A 53 23.68 33.93 19.64
C SER A 53 23.72 35.19 18.77
N LYS A 54 24.80 35.43 18.01
CA LYS A 54 24.92 36.59 17.11
C LYS A 54 23.95 36.59 15.94
N ASN A 55 23.38 35.43 15.57
CA ASN A 55 22.47 35.30 14.43
C ASN A 55 20.99 35.24 14.83
N LEU A 56 20.67 35.43 16.12
CA LEU A 56 19.31 35.39 16.63
C LEU A 56 18.73 36.81 16.78
N PRO A 57 17.41 36.99 16.67
CA PRO A 57 16.76 38.23 17.10
C PRO A 57 17.09 38.55 18.57
N HIS A 58 17.20 39.83 18.90
CA HIS A 58 17.59 40.27 20.25
C HIS A 58 16.65 39.78 21.36
N ASN A 59 15.39 39.51 21.03
CA ASN A 59 14.35 39.02 21.93
C ASN A 59 14.23 37.48 21.94
N ALA A 60 15.19 36.75 21.35
CA ALA A 60 15.19 35.30 21.23
C ALA A 60 16.32 34.66 22.07
N HIS A 61 15.95 33.95 23.14
CA HIS A 61 16.87 33.43 24.16
C HIS A 61 16.93 31.90 24.14
N PRO A 62 18.02 31.29 23.64
CA PRO A 62 18.18 29.84 23.66
C PRO A 62 18.51 29.33 25.07
N VAL A 63 17.79 28.31 25.53
CA VAL A 63 18.00 27.61 26.80
C VAL A 63 18.60 26.23 26.53
N GLN A 64 19.79 25.96 27.06
CA GLN A 64 20.43 24.66 26.86
C GLN A 64 19.62 23.55 27.54
N LEU A 65 19.20 22.56 26.74
CA LEU A 65 18.41 21.45 27.24
C LEU A 65 19.30 20.51 28.09
N LYS A 66 18.91 20.29 29.34
CA LYS A 66 19.60 19.34 30.24
C LYS A 66 19.35 17.89 29.82
N SER A 67 20.16 16.96 30.32
CA SER A 67 19.98 15.53 30.06
C SER A 67 18.64 15.01 30.56
N ARG A 68 18.06 14.12 29.77
CA ARG A 68 16.78 13.46 30.07
C ARG A 68 16.91 12.62 31.35
N PRO A 69 16.08 12.84 32.38
CA PRO A 69 16.13 12.02 33.59
C PRO A 69 15.55 10.63 33.32
N THR A 70 16.08 9.60 33.98
CA THR A 70 15.49 8.25 33.98
C THR A 70 14.53 8.11 35.16
N LEU A 71 13.25 7.89 34.87
CA LEU A 71 12.22 7.69 35.88
C LEU A 71 11.69 6.26 35.84
N ASN A 72 11.71 5.57 36.97
CA ASN A 72 11.05 4.28 37.11
C ASN A 72 9.59 4.45 37.57
N GLN A 73 8.78 3.39 37.43
CA GLN A 73 7.35 3.45 37.80
C GLN A 73 7.10 3.95 39.23
N LYS A 74 7.95 3.56 40.19
CA LYS A 74 7.84 4.01 41.59
C LYS A 74 8.05 5.52 41.72
N ARG A 75 9.05 6.08 41.03
CA ARG A 75 9.36 7.52 41.05
C ARG A 75 8.29 8.35 40.35
N ILE A 76 7.73 7.88 39.24
CA ILE A 76 6.60 8.57 38.58
C ILE A 76 5.38 8.54 39.50
N LYS A 77 5.07 7.38 40.09
CA LYS A 77 3.98 7.27 41.05
C LYS A 77 4.15 8.25 42.21
N GLN A 78 5.32 8.27 42.85
CA GLN A 78 5.64 9.24 43.92
C GLN A 78 5.52 10.72 43.49
N ARG A 79 5.90 11.05 42.25
CA ARG A 79 5.92 12.44 41.74
C ARG A 79 4.57 12.94 41.27
N TYR A 80 3.63 12.05 40.92
CA TYR A 80 2.36 12.40 40.30
C TYR A 80 1.13 11.76 40.99
N ASP A 81 1.30 11.14 42.17
CA ASP A 81 0.26 10.46 42.96
C ASP A 81 -0.88 11.38 43.47
N SER A 82 -0.70 12.71 43.45
CA SER A 82 -1.72 13.68 43.89
C SER A 82 -2.92 13.80 42.95
N ARG A 83 -2.91 13.12 41.78
CA ARG A 83 -4.03 13.16 40.82
C ARG A 83 -5.22 12.31 41.26
N LYS A 84 -6.43 12.86 41.15
CA LYS A 84 -7.70 12.11 41.30
C LYS A 84 -7.80 10.90 40.34
N SER A 85 -7.09 10.91 39.21
CA SER A 85 -7.03 9.81 38.21
C SER A 85 -5.97 8.73 38.51
N ALA A 86 -5.00 9.00 39.40
CA ALA A 86 -3.91 8.07 39.72
C ALA A 86 -4.23 7.14 40.91
N LYS A 87 -5.20 7.49 41.77
CA LYS A 87 -5.55 6.72 42.98
C LYS A 87 -5.95 5.25 42.72
N ASN A 88 -6.39 4.92 41.50
CA ASN A 88 -6.81 3.55 41.11
C ASN A 88 -5.93 2.88 40.02
N ARG A 89 -4.84 3.50 39.56
CA ARG A 89 -4.00 2.92 38.48
C ARG A 89 -2.89 2.02 39.02
N LYS A 90 -2.81 0.78 38.49
CA LYS A 90 -1.84 -0.25 38.91
C LYS A 90 -0.43 -0.06 38.32
N SER A 91 -0.29 0.53 37.12
CA SER A 91 1.00 0.78 36.44
C SER A 91 0.91 1.91 35.40
N PHE A 92 2.06 2.46 35.00
CA PHE A 92 2.20 3.44 33.91
C PHE A 92 2.72 2.75 32.65
N THR A 93 2.27 3.23 31.49
CA THR A 93 2.73 2.78 30.16
C THR A 93 4.10 3.38 29.82
N ASN A 94 4.83 2.80 28.86
CA ASN A 94 6.14 3.32 28.46
C ASN A 94 6.01 4.74 27.88
N GLU A 95 4.94 5.00 27.13
CA GLU A 95 4.65 6.29 26.52
C GLU A 95 4.37 7.37 27.59
N GLU A 96 3.70 7.01 28.70
CA GLU A 96 3.50 7.89 29.86
C GLU A 96 4.80 8.19 30.61
N ILE A 97 5.64 7.17 30.81
CA ILE A 97 6.96 7.34 31.40
C ILE A 97 7.78 8.30 30.52
N GLU A 98 7.70 8.11 29.20
CA GLU A 98 8.41 8.96 28.26
C GLU A 98 7.96 10.42 28.34
N ALA A 99 6.65 10.66 28.37
CA ALA A 99 6.07 12.00 28.52
C ALA A 99 6.48 12.67 29.84
N ALA A 100 6.45 11.94 30.95
CA ALA A 100 6.82 12.45 32.27
C ALA A 100 8.31 12.81 32.38
N GLU A 101 9.20 12.00 31.79
CA GLU A 101 10.63 12.29 31.73
C GLU A 101 10.95 13.53 30.89
N ARG A 102 10.26 13.71 29.75
CA ARG A 102 10.39 14.92 28.92
C ARG A 102 9.90 16.16 29.64
N ALA A 103 8.74 16.10 30.30
CA ALA A 103 8.22 17.21 31.11
C ALA A 103 9.23 17.64 32.19
N GLU A 104 9.83 16.66 32.89
CA GLU A 104 10.86 16.91 33.90
C GLU A 104 12.15 17.47 33.29
N GLN A 105 12.54 17.01 32.10
CA GLN A 105 13.71 17.53 31.38
C GLN A 105 13.55 19.03 31.09
N PHE A 106 12.40 19.44 30.56
CA PHE A 106 12.11 20.85 30.28
C PHE A 106 12.08 21.68 31.56
N ALA A 107 11.36 21.21 32.58
CA ALA A 107 11.26 21.92 33.85
C ALA A 107 12.63 22.10 34.55
N ARG A 108 13.48 21.07 34.56
CA ARG A 108 14.85 21.17 35.09
C ARG A 108 15.70 22.16 34.32
N SER A 109 15.48 22.28 33.01
CA SER A 109 16.25 23.16 32.13
C SER A 109 15.88 24.63 32.32
N ALA A 110 14.61 24.92 32.65
CA ALA A 110 14.11 26.26 32.97
C ALA A 110 14.05 26.58 34.48
N ALA A 111 14.67 25.76 35.33
CA ALA A 111 14.54 25.84 36.79
C ALA A 111 14.94 27.22 37.35
N GLY A 112 14.07 27.79 38.20
CA GLY A 112 14.29 29.10 38.84
C GLY A 112 13.87 30.31 38.01
N GLU A 113 13.35 30.12 36.79
CA GLU A 113 12.84 31.20 35.94
C GLU A 113 11.34 31.48 36.17
N THR A 114 10.92 32.69 35.79
CA THR A 114 9.50 33.09 35.78
C THR A 114 9.07 33.49 34.36
N PHE A 115 7.92 33.00 33.92
CA PHE A 115 7.34 33.29 32.60
C PHE A 115 5.93 33.86 32.73
N ASP A 116 5.50 34.73 31.83
CA ASP A 116 4.09 35.11 31.75
C ASP A 116 3.28 34.01 31.06
N LEU A 117 3.85 33.39 30.03
CA LEU A 117 3.23 32.36 29.24
C LEU A 117 4.20 31.24 28.92
N ILE A 118 3.72 30.00 29.00
CA ILE A 118 4.42 28.82 28.51
C ILE A 118 3.56 28.20 27.40
N ASP A 119 4.12 28.06 26.20
CA ASP A 119 3.45 27.42 25.07
C ASP A 119 4.01 26.03 24.79
N ILE A 120 3.11 25.08 24.53
CA ILE A 120 3.43 23.70 24.21
C ILE A 120 3.06 23.45 22.73
N PRO A 121 3.98 22.98 21.88
CA PRO A 121 3.61 22.43 20.57
C PRO A 121 2.80 21.14 20.73
N GLU A 122 1.72 20.93 19.98
CA GLU A 122 0.84 19.75 20.17
C GLU A 122 1.57 18.40 20.10
N TYR A 123 2.55 18.24 19.21
CA TYR A 123 3.33 17.00 19.07
C TYR A 123 4.25 16.71 20.27
N GLU A 124 4.51 17.70 21.13
CA GLU A 124 5.36 17.54 22.31
C GLU A 124 4.50 17.13 23.50
N ILE A 125 4.27 15.82 23.63
CA ILE A 125 3.35 15.23 24.61
C ILE A 125 3.93 15.32 26.03
N VAL A 126 3.76 16.47 26.67
CA VAL A 126 4.24 16.75 28.04
C VAL A 126 3.17 17.38 28.93
N GLY A 127 2.10 17.94 28.36
CA GLY A 127 1.14 18.78 29.06
C GLY A 127 0.47 18.11 30.26
N ASP A 128 0.22 16.79 30.18
CA ASP A 128 -0.33 16.01 31.30
C ASP A 128 0.61 16.07 32.53
N PHE A 129 1.94 16.15 32.38
CA PHE A 129 2.92 16.12 33.48
C PHE A 129 3.65 17.44 33.76
N LEU A 130 3.42 18.44 32.92
CA LEU A 130 4.24 19.64 32.87
C LEU A 130 4.06 20.53 34.10
N ARG A 131 2.83 20.79 34.53
CA ARG A 131 2.55 21.72 35.64
C ARG A 131 3.26 21.29 36.93
N GLU A 132 3.12 20.03 37.33
CA GLU A 132 3.77 19.52 38.53
C GLU A 132 5.30 19.49 38.39
N SER A 133 5.81 19.23 37.18
CA SER A 133 7.25 19.29 36.90
C SER A 133 7.80 20.70 37.07
N LEU A 134 7.11 21.71 36.54
CA LEU A 134 7.47 23.13 36.66
C LEU A 134 7.44 23.57 38.12
N THR A 135 6.37 23.27 38.86
CA THR A 135 6.26 23.59 40.29
C THR A 135 7.40 22.97 41.11
N ARG A 136 7.73 21.69 40.89
CA ARG A 136 8.84 21.02 41.60
C ARG A 136 10.20 21.66 41.32
N ASN A 137 10.39 22.19 40.11
CA ASN A 137 11.64 22.84 39.69
C ASN A 137 11.63 24.36 39.89
N LYS A 138 10.65 24.89 40.65
CA LYS A 138 10.51 26.32 40.96
C LYS A 138 10.46 27.19 39.70
N VAL A 139 9.67 26.77 38.72
CA VAL A 139 9.38 27.56 37.52
C VAL A 139 7.97 28.13 37.64
N ASP A 140 7.89 29.45 37.80
CA ASP A 140 6.61 30.15 37.97
C ASP A 140 6.05 30.61 36.62
N PHE A 141 4.72 30.51 36.44
CA PHE A 141 4.06 30.95 35.21
C PHE A 141 2.61 31.38 35.43
N LYS A 142 2.07 32.28 34.58
CA LYS A 142 0.67 32.75 34.69
C LYS A 142 -0.30 31.95 33.81
N VAL A 143 0.10 31.61 32.59
CA VAL A 143 -0.76 30.94 31.60
C VAL A 143 -0.01 29.81 30.91
N LEU A 144 -0.68 28.67 30.73
CA LEU A 144 -0.19 27.57 29.92
C LEU A 144 -1.03 27.45 28.64
N THR A 145 -0.40 27.50 27.47
CA THR A 145 -1.07 27.36 26.18
C THR A 145 -0.60 26.11 25.43
N LEU A 146 -1.42 25.65 24.49
CA LEU A 146 -1.08 24.58 23.57
C LEU A 146 -1.33 25.05 22.14
N PHE A 147 -0.33 24.95 21.28
CA PHE A 147 -0.49 25.27 19.88
C PHE A 147 -0.93 24.04 19.08
N ILE A 148 -2.18 24.07 18.63
CA ILE A 148 -2.85 23.03 17.83
C ILE A 148 -2.41 23.18 16.37
N HIS A 149 -1.27 22.61 16.03
CA HIS A 149 -0.73 22.62 14.66
C HIS A 149 -0.20 21.26 14.19
N GLY A 150 -0.47 20.16 14.90
CA GLY A 150 -0.11 18.82 14.43
C GLY A 150 0.02 17.80 15.57
N SER A 151 -0.69 16.69 15.41
CA SER A 151 -0.70 15.56 16.34
C SER A 151 0.32 14.49 15.94
N LEU A 152 1.00 13.93 16.94
CA LEU A 152 1.89 12.78 16.78
C LEU A 152 1.07 11.53 16.46
N SER A 153 -0.05 11.29 17.18
CA SER A 153 -0.90 10.12 16.93
C SER A 153 -1.39 10.07 15.48
N LYS A 154 -1.83 11.20 14.92
CA LYS A 154 -2.23 11.32 13.51
C LYS A 154 -1.10 11.07 12.52
N THR A 155 0.12 11.45 12.87
CA THR A 155 1.30 11.12 12.04
C THR A 155 1.52 9.61 12.05
N LEU A 156 1.54 9.00 13.25
CA LEU A 156 1.77 7.56 13.43
C LEU A 156 0.65 6.67 12.87
N GLU A 157 -0.59 7.17 12.76
CA GLU A 157 -1.70 6.48 12.07
C GLU A 157 -1.39 6.17 10.60
N HIS A 158 -0.56 6.99 9.98
CA HIS A 158 -0.18 6.81 8.58
C HIS A 158 1.13 6.05 8.43
N GLU A 159 2.02 6.04 9.43
CA GLU A 159 3.33 5.40 9.32
C GLU A 159 3.30 3.88 9.58
N GLU A 160 4.22 3.16 8.94
CA GLU A 160 4.36 1.72 9.12
C GLU A 160 5.12 1.37 10.41
N GLY A 161 4.84 0.20 10.99
CA GLY A 161 5.58 -0.33 12.15
C GLY A 161 5.01 0.04 13.53
N PHE A 162 3.92 0.81 13.60
CA PHE A 162 3.24 1.15 14.84
C PHE A 162 1.97 0.33 15.05
N SER A 163 1.77 -0.20 16.26
CA SER A 163 0.55 -0.95 16.57
C SER A 163 -0.63 -0.02 16.87
N LYS A 164 -1.86 -0.46 16.57
CA LYS A 164 -3.08 0.28 16.92
C LYS A 164 -3.14 0.63 18.41
N ASP A 165 -2.66 -0.26 19.28
CA ASP A 165 -2.61 -0.03 20.73
C ASP A 165 -1.62 1.08 21.10
N GLN A 166 -0.45 1.14 20.45
CA GLN A 166 0.51 2.22 20.66
C GLN A 166 -0.09 3.57 20.26
N ILE A 167 -0.67 3.65 19.06
CA ILE A 167 -1.32 4.86 18.54
C ILE A 167 -2.44 5.32 19.48
N MET A 168 -3.28 4.38 19.95
CA MET A 168 -4.37 4.68 20.89
C MET A 168 -3.85 5.25 22.21
N ARG A 169 -2.77 4.69 22.77
CA ARG A 169 -2.15 5.22 24.00
C ARG A 169 -1.61 6.64 23.83
N ILE A 170 -0.99 6.92 22.69
CA ILE A 170 -0.47 8.25 22.33
C ILE A 170 -1.64 9.24 22.17
N SER A 171 -2.68 8.86 21.43
CA SER A 171 -3.89 9.68 21.25
C SER A 171 -4.55 10.03 22.59
N GLU A 172 -4.59 9.10 23.55
CA GLU A 172 -5.13 9.34 24.89
C GLU A 172 -4.25 10.31 25.70
N LEU A 173 -2.93 10.26 25.53
CA LEU A 173 -2.02 11.24 26.13
C LEU A 173 -2.21 12.63 25.55
N GLU A 174 -2.34 12.76 24.23
CA GLU A 174 -2.62 14.03 23.56
C GLU A 174 -3.95 14.63 24.04
N LYS A 175 -4.99 13.79 24.21
CA LYS A 175 -6.27 14.21 24.78
C LYS A 175 -6.12 14.78 26.18
N ARG A 176 -5.42 14.06 27.07
CA ARG A 176 -5.13 14.55 28.43
C ARG A 176 -4.33 15.85 28.41
N GLN A 177 -3.33 15.96 27.55
CA GLN A 177 -2.56 17.20 27.38
C GLN A 177 -3.46 18.40 27.07
N ARG A 178 -4.46 18.23 26.18
CA ARG A 178 -5.42 19.29 25.84
C ARG A 178 -6.30 19.70 27.02
N GLU A 179 -6.57 18.83 27.97
CA GLU A 179 -7.37 19.13 29.17
C GLU A 179 -6.60 19.97 30.22
N HIS A 180 -5.27 19.96 30.20
CA HIS A 180 -4.41 20.57 31.24
C HIS A 180 -3.92 21.98 30.92
N VAL A 181 -4.24 22.51 29.72
CA VAL A 181 -3.87 23.87 29.30
C VAL A 181 -5.03 24.88 29.51
N ASP A 182 -4.68 26.15 29.64
CA ASP A 182 -5.65 27.23 29.84
C ASP A 182 -6.34 27.63 28.53
N PHE A 183 -5.56 27.77 27.45
CA PHE A 183 -6.02 28.17 26.12
C PHE A 183 -5.31 27.40 25.01
N TYR A 184 -5.90 27.40 23.82
CA TYR A 184 -5.33 26.81 22.61
C TYR A 184 -4.96 27.90 21.62
N PHE A 185 -3.74 27.90 21.09
CA PHE A 185 -3.46 28.64 19.86
C PHE A 185 -3.84 27.80 18.66
N THR A 186 -4.44 28.43 17.66
CA THR A 186 -4.98 27.76 16.47
C THR A 186 -4.84 28.67 15.27
N LEU A 187 -4.56 28.13 14.08
CA LEU A 187 -4.56 28.92 12.84
C LEU A 187 -5.97 29.07 12.25
N ASP A 188 -6.80 28.06 12.49
CA ASP A 188 -8.20 28.02 12.05
C ASP A 188 -9.05 27.20 13.02
N ASN A 189 -10.35 27.07 12.73
CA ASN A 189 -11.30 26.38 13.61
C ASN A 189 -11.67 24.96 13.14
N TRP A 190 -11.25 24.51 11.96
CA TRP A 190 -11.54 23.18 11.42
C TRP A 190 -10.92 22.08 12.25
N TYR A 191 -9.60 22.09 12.44
CA TYR A 191 -8.92 21.03 13.18
C TYR A 191 -9.31 21.01 14.68
N PRO A 192 -9.43 22.17 15.39
CA PRO A 192 -9.99 22.20 16.74
C PRO A 192 -11.41 21.61 16.86
N LYS A 193 -12.27 21.80 15.85
CA LYS A 193 -13.60 21.17 15.82
C LYS A 193 -13.52 19.65 15.70
N GLN A 194 -12.61 19.12 14.89
CA GLN A 194 -12.39 17.67 14.78
C GLN A 194 -11.88 17.04 16.09
N LEU A 195 -11.11 17.80 16.85
CA LEU A 195 -10.65 17.41 18.18
C LEU A 195 -11.71 17.64 19.28
N GLU A 196 -12.90 18.11 18.94
CA GLU A 196 -13.99 18.46 19.86
C GLU A 196 -13.58 19.46 20.95
N LEU A 197 -12.69 20.40 20.62
CA LEU A 197 -12.21 21.38 21.58
C LEU A 197 -13.25 22.46 21.85
N ASN A 198 -13.22 22.98 23.08
CA ASN A 198 -14.02 24.15 23.43
C ASN A 198 -13.49 25.38 22.69
N LEU A 199 -14.20 25.79 21.63
CA LEU A 199 -13.84 26.91 20.77
C LEU A 199 -13.71 28.25 21.53
N SER A 200 -14.40 28.42 22.67
CA SER A 200 -14.23 29.61 23.51
C SER A 200 -12.83 29.73 24.13
N LYS A 201 -12.09 28.61 24.24
CA LYS A 201 -10.69 28.58 24.66
C LYS A 201 -9.70 28.71 23.50
N CYS A 202 -10.16 28.63 22.24
CA CYS A 202 -9.30 28.75 21.07
C CYS A 202 -9.01 30.22 20.77
N LEU A 203 -7.73 30.57 20.74
CA LEU A 203 -7.16 31.86 20.39
C LEU A 203 -6.66 31.75 18.95
N GLN A 204 -7.51 32.18 18.02
CA GLN A 204 -7.17 32.09 16.60
C GLN A 204 -6.15 33.16 16.22
N ILE A 205 -5.04 32.73 15.62
CA ILE A 205 -4.04 33.61 15.02
C ILE A 205 -4.30 33.60 13.51
N ASN A 206 -4.46 34.77 12.91
CA ASN A 206 -4.72 34.85 11.48
C ASN A 206 -3.49 34.33 10.70
N PRO A 207 -3.63 33.25 9.91
CA PRO A 207 -2.51 32.60 9.25
C PRO A 207 -1.82 33.48 8.19
N TRP A 208 -2.53 34.48 7.65
CA TRP A 208 -1.96 35.44 6.70
C TRP A 208 -0.84 36.31 7.31
N LEU A 209 -0.76 36.39 8.66
CA LEU A 209 0.35 37.06 9.35
C LEU A 209 1.71 36.37 9.13
N PHE A 210 1.70 35.09 8.76
CA PHE A 210 2.93 34.32 8.55
C PHE A 210 3.47 34.41 7.12
N ILE A 211 2.74 35.08 6.22
CA ILE A 211 3.10 35.20 4.80
C ILE A 211 3.93 36.48 4.63
N LYS A 212 5.26 36.33 4.52
CA LYS A 212 6.20 37.46 4.39
C LYS A 212 6.43 37.81 2.91
N ASN A 213 6.33 39.10 2.56
CA ASN A 213 6.65 39.67 1.25
C ASN A 213 6.10 38.86 0.05
N PRO A 214 4.77 38.81 -0.18
CA PRO A 214 4.25 38.25 -1.42
C PRO A 214 4.88 39.00 -2.60
N ARG A 215 5.73 38.33 -3.36
CA ARG A 215 6.28 38.88 -4.59
C ARG A 215 5.53 38.24 -5.72
N TYR A 216 4.94 39.10 -6.56
CA TYR A 216 4.55 38.67 -7.88
C TYR A 216 5.83 38.19 -8.58
N VAL A 217 5.93 36.89 -8.80
CA VAL A 217 6.90 36.39 -9.76
C VAL A 217 6.35 36.84 -11.11
N ASP A 218 6.90 37.93 -11.65
CA ASP A 218 6.71 38.26 -13.06
C ASP A 218 7.03 36.99 -13.82
N ALA A 219 6.04 36.50 -14.57
CA ALA A 219 6.17 35.29 -15.36
C ALA A 219 7.47 35.38 -16.13
N ILE A 220 8.42 34.48 -15.85
CA ILE A 220 9.52 34.27 -16.79
C ILE A 220 8.84 33.86 -18.09
N SER A 221 8.77 34.81 -19.01
CA SER A 221 8.34 34.56 -20.37
C SER A 221 9.41 33.75 -21.07
N THR A 222 8.95 32.95 -22.04
CA THR A 222 9.68 32.25 -23.10
C THR A 222 10.42 30.98 -22.68
N ASP A 223 9.72 29.85 -22.71
CA ASP A 223 9.81 28.88 -23.81
C ASP A 223 9.09 27.58 -23.41
N ASN A 224 8.28 27.01 -24.32
CA ASN A 224 7.94 25.58 -24.43
C ASN A 224 7.82 24.72 -23.13
N HIS A 225 7.41 25.30 -21.99
CA HIS A 225 7.49 24.64 -20.70
C HIS A 225 6.39 23.58 -20.56
N SER A 226 6.83 22.34 -20.32
CA SER A 226 5.99 21.22 -19.88
C SER A 226 5.41 21.50 -18.49
N THR A 227 4.11 21.27 -18.30
CA THR A 227 3.42 21.34 -17.00
C THR A 227 4.09 20.45 -15.94
N SER A 228 4.32 20.98 -14.73
CA SER A 228 4.77 20.19 -13.58
C SER A 228 3.80 20.28 -12.41
N PHE A 229 3.64 19.16 -11.70
CA PHE A 229 3.09 19.14 -10.36
C PHE A 229 4.21 19.31 -9.34
N VAL A 230 4.10 20.35 -8.52
CA VAL A 230 5.13 20.82 -7.62
C VAL A 230 4.72 20.50 -6.19
N TYR A 231 5.59 19.88 -5.42
CA TYR A 231 5.37 19.63 -3.99
C TYR A 231 6.49 20.25 -3.17
N PHE A 232 6.10 21.05 -2.17
CA PHE A 232 7.01 21.63 -1.18
C PHE A 232 6.63 21.15 0.22
N GLY A 233 7.51 20.42 0.89
CA GLY A 233 7.26 19.97 2.25
C GLY A 233 8.06 18.75 2.66
N ARG A 234 7.88 18.35 3.92
CA ARG A 234 8.50 17.13 4.48
C ARG A 234 7.92 15.87 3.83
N TRP A 235 8.73 14.83 3.72
CA TRP A 235 8.34 13.55 3.13
C TRP A 235 7.72 12.61 4.16
N GLU A 236 6.61 13.04 4.76
CA GLU A 236 5.84 12.23 5.70
C GLU A 236 4.64 11.60 4.99
N ARG A 237 4.28 10.36 5.32
CA ARG A 237 3.19 9.67 4.60
C ARG A 237 1.84 10.36 4.78
N ARG A 238 1.62 11.05 5.91
CA ARG A 238 0.42 11.90 6.11
C ARG A 238 0.31 13.04 5.10
N LYS A 239 1.42 13.50 4.51
CA LYS A 239 1.44 14.59 3.51
C LYS A 239 1.03 14.13 2.12
N GLY A 240 0.96 12.81 1.87
CA GLY A 240 0.31 12.27 0.67
C GLY A 240 1.10 12.40 -0.63
N VAL A 241 2.43 12.59 -0.58
CA VAL A 241 3.28 12.81 -1.75
C VAL A 241 3.21 11.63 -2.74
N ASP A 242 3.02 10.42 -2.24
CA ASP A 242 2.79 9.17 -2.98
C ASP A 242 1.50 9.14 -3.81
N LYS A 243 0.58 10.09 -3.62
CA LYS A 243 -0.62 10.22 -4.46
C LYS A 243 -0.33 10.95 -5.78
N ILE A 244 0.68 11.82 -5.81
CA ILE A 244 0.99 12.67 -6.97
C ILE A 244 1.18 11.84 -8.25
N PRO A 245 1.95 10.71 -8.25
CA PRO A 245 2.09 9.87 -9.43
C PRO A 245 0.75 9.33 -9.96
N ASN A 246 -0.20 9.03 -9.08
CA ASN A 246 -1.53 8.55 -9.48
C ASN A 246 -2.40 9.67 -10.06
N PHE A 247 -2.39 10.87 -9.46
CA PHE A 247 -3.08 12.02 -10.03
C PHE A 247 -2.59 12.31 -11.45
N ILE A 248 -1.27 12.37 -11.65
CA ILE A 248 -0.67 12.58 -12.97
C ILE A 248 -1.15 11.51 -13.97
N LYS A 249 -1.14 10.24 -13.55
CA LYS A 249 -1.45 9.13 -14.47
C LYS A 249 -2.94 9.01 -14.81
N LEU A 250 -3.83 9.58 -13.99
CA LEU A 250 -5.27 9.66 -14.25
C LEU A 250 -5.66 10.88 -15.10
N ILE A 251 -4.73 11.79 -15.37
CA ILE A 251 -4.93 12.91 -16.28
C ILE A 251 -4.46 12.49 -17.67
N SER A 252 -5.30 12.65 -18.68
CA SER A 252 -5.03 12.20 -20.07
C SER A 252 -3.99 13.05 -20.82
N GLN A 253 -3.37 14.03 -20.17
CA GLN A 253 -2.39 14.92 -20.78
C GLN A 253 -0.99 14.30 -20.73
N GLU A 254 -0.26 14.39 -21.84
CA GLU A 254 1.12 13.89 -21.91
C GLU A 254 2.11 14.83 -21.22
N ASN A 255 3.24 14.27 -20.77
CA ASN A 255 4.44 15.00 -20.34
C ASN A 255 4.31 15.86 -19.08
N ILE A 256 3.35 15.56 -18.19
CA ILE A 256 3.33 16.17 -16.85
C ILE A 256 4.50 15.64 -16.02
N LYS A 257 5.31 16.54 -15.48
CA LYS A 257 6.45 16.21 -14.63
C LYS A 257 6.11 16.38 -13.15
N MET A 258 6.97 15.87 -12.28
CA MET A 258 6.89 16.06 -10.83
C MET A 258 8.13 16.84 -10.36
N LYS A 259 7.93 17.96 -9.68
CA LYS A 259 8.98 18.73 -9.00
C LYS A 259 8.79 18.61 -7.49
N ILE A 260 9.84 18.31 -6.76
CA ILE A 260 9.78 18.06 -5.32
C ILE A 260 10.87 18.86 -4.61
N ALA A 261 10.53 19.49 -3.48
CA ALA A 261 11.48 20.11 -2.58
C ALA A 261 11.12 19.83 -1.12
N GLY A 262 12.10 19.45 -0.31
CA GLY A 262 11.93 19.32 1.13
C GLY A 262 12.76 18.20 1.74
N ASP A 263 12.88 18.26 3.06
CA ASP A 263 13.69 17.33 3.85
C ASP A 263 13.02 15.95 3.94
N THR A 264 13.80 14.90 3.66
CA THR A 264 13.38 13.51 3.82
C THR A 264 13.45 13.06 5.29
N GLY A 265 14.27 13.71 6.12
CA GLY A 265 14.46 13.32 7.52
C GLY A 265 14.76 11.83 7.68
N ASP A 266 14.09 11.18 8.63
CA ASP A 266 14.16 9.72 8.87
C ASP A 266 13.31 8.89 7.88
N PHE A 267 12.69 9.51 6.87
CA PHE A 267 11.72 8.90 5.96
C PHE A 267 12.27 8.63 4.55
N SER A 268 13.57 8.30 4.44
CA SER A 268 14.22 7.99 3.15
C SER A 268 13.52 6.89 2.36
N ASP A 269 13.01 5.87 3.06
CA ASP A 269 12.36 4.72 2.42
C ASP A 269 11.04 5.12 1.77
N TYR A 270 10.26 6.00 2.40
CA TYR A 270 9.04 6.54 1.81
C TYR A 270 9.36 7.40 0.59
N ALA A 271 10.42 8.22 0.65
CA ALA A 271 10.84 9.02 -0.49
C ALA A 271 11.27 8.17 -1.68
N GLU A 272 12.03 7.10 -1.44
CA GLU A 272 12.41 6.13 -2.46
C GLU A 272 11.17 5.46 -3.08
N GLN A 273 10.18 5.08 -2.27
CA GLN A 273 8.92 4.50 -2.77
C GLN A 273 8.16 5.46 -3.70
N VAL A 274 8.08 6.75 -3.35
CA VAL A 274 7.42 7.77 -4.19
C VAL A 274 8.15 7.93 -5.52
N VAL A 275 9.48 8.08 -5.49
CA VAL A 275 10.29 8.24 -6.72
C VAL A 275 10.20 6.99 -7.60
N LYS A 276 10.22 5.81 -6.97
CA LYS A 276 10.04 4.52 -7.65
C LYS A 276 8.67 4.44 -8.33
N SER A 277 7.60 4.76 -7.60
CA SER A 277 6.21 4.83 -8.11
C SER A 277 6.07 5.78 -9.32
N ALA A 278 6.69 6.96 -9.25
CA ALA A 278 6.72 7.92 -10.37
C ALA A 278 7.50 7.38 -11.58
N THR A 279 8.69 6.82 -11.34
CA THR A 279 9.56 6.26 -12.40
C THR A 279 8.84 5.17 -13.18
N TYR A 280 8.17 4.25 -12.49
CA TYR A 280 7.43 3.18 -13.16
C TYR A 280 6.25 3.69 -13.98
N ARG A 281 5.62 4.79 -13.58
CA ARG A 281 4.57 5.47 -14.36
C ARG A 281 5.14 6.34 -15.49
N ASN A 282 6.45 6.28 -15.77
CA ASN A 282 7.17 7.12 -16.73
C ASN A 282 7.03 8.63 -16.42
N ILE A 283 6.99 8.99 -15.14
CA ILE A 283 6.90 10.39 -14.69
C ILE A 283 8.31 10.86 -14.32
N SER A 284 8.77 11.92 -14.99
CA SER A 284 10.04 12.56 -14.66
C SER A 284 9.95 13.27 -13.31
N VAL A 285 10.88 12.96 -12.41
CA VAL A 285 10.98 13.58 -11.09
C VAL A 285 12.20 14.50 -11.02
N GLU A 286 11.98 15.77 -10.74
CA GLU A 286 13.02 16.79 -10.53
C GLU A 286 13.12 17.12 -9.04
N ASN A 287 14.29 16.89 -8.45
CA ASN A 287 14.56 17.22 -7.06
C ASN A 287 15.18 18.61 -6.94
N LEU A 288 14.42 19.55 -6.38
CA LEU A 288 14.82 20.92 -6.16
C LEU A 288 15.58 21.04 -4.84
N ALA A 289 16.57 21.93 -4.79
CA ALA A 289 17.33 22.17 -3.57
C ALA A 289 16.42 22.69 -2.45
N THR A 290 16.55 22.13 -1.24
CA THR A 290 15.82 22.60 -0.05
C THR A 290 16.26 24.02 0.30
N THR A 291 15.39 24.99 0.05
CA THR A 291 15.62 26.42 0.30
C THR A 291 14.32 27.09 0.77
N ASN A 292 14.33 28.42 0.95
CA ASN A 292 13.13 29.19 1.28
C ASN A 292 12.12 29.19 0.11
N LEU A 293 10.85 29.37 0.44
CA LEU A 293 9.78 29.28 -0.55
C LEU A 293 9.87 30.37 -1.63
N GLU A 294 10.31 31.58 -1.29
CA GLU A 294 10.52 32.66 -2.27
C GLU A 294 11.46 32.20 -3.39
N THR A 295 12.58 31.56 -3.04
CA THR A 295 13.52 30.97 -4.00
C THR A 295 12.88 29.79 -4.72
N LEU A 296 12.11 28.95 -4.02
CA LEU A 296 11.43 27.81 -4.67
C LEU A 296 10.41 28.26 -5.73
N CYS A 297 9.69 29.36 -5.48
CA CYS A 297 8.73 29.93 -6.43
C CYS A 297 9.39 30.40 -7.72
N THR A 298 10.70 30.72 -7.71
CA THR A 298 11.42 31.07 -8.95
C THR A 298 11.60 29.88 -9.91
N TYR A 299 11.47 28.65 -9.42
CA TYR A 299 11.54 27.43 -10.24
C TYR A 299 10.17 26.98 -10.80
N VAL A 300 9.11 27.75 -10.53
CA VAL A 300 7.73 27.37 -10.82
C VAL A 300 7.20 28.26 -11.92
N GLY A 301 6.81 27.66 -13.04
CA GLY A 301 6.20 28.37 -14.16
C GLY A 301 4.70 28.61 -13.93
N GLN A 302 4.10 29.53 -14.71
CA GLN A 302 2.65 29.80 -14.63
C GLN A 302 1.76 28.58 -14.90
N LYS A 303 2.24 27.59 -15.66
CA LYS A 303 1.52 26.35 -15.95
C LYS A 303 1.68 25.28 -14.87
N ASP A 304 2.60 25.45 -13.94
CA ASP A 304 2.85 24.49 -12.87
C ASP A 304 1.76 24.59 -11.79
N VAL A 305 1.49 23.46 -11.13
CA VAL A 305 0.49 23.38 -10.05
C VAL A 305 1.19 22.95 -8.76
N LEU A 306 1.15 23.81 -7.75
CA LEU A 306 1.55 23.46 -6.38
C LEU A 306 0.49 22.52 -5.78
N ILE A 307 0.88 21.29 -5.48
CA ILE A 307 -0.01 20.29 -4.90
C ILE A 307 0.25 20.15 -3.40
N VAL A 308 -0.84 20.21 -2.63
CA VAL A 308 -0.91 19.90 -1.20
C VAL A 308 -1.80 18.66 -1.02
N PRO A 309 -1.26 17.43 -1.19
CA PRO A 309 -2.05 16.21 -1.34
C PRO A 309 -2.31 15.50 0.00
N SER A 310 -2.24 16.24 1.11
CA SER A 310 -2.27 15.72 2.47
C SER A 310 -3.41 14.73 2.69
N ARG A 311 -3.10 13.58 3.28
CA ARG A 311 -4.09 12.69 3.92
C ARG A 311 -4.60 13.30 5.21
N PHE A 312 -3.74 14.08 5.87
CA PHE A 312 -4.07 14.87 7.02
C PHE A 312 -3.05 16.00 7.23
N ASP A 313 -3.55 17.23 7.35
CA ASP A 313 -2.78 18.39 7.81
C ASP A 313 -3.63 19.32 8.67
N SER A 314 -3.11 19.72 9.82
CA SER A 314 -3.78 20.66 10.71
C SER A 314 -4.08 22.00 10.03
N PHE A 315 -3.17 22.52 9.19
CA PHE A 315 -3.36 23.76 8.45
C PHE A 315 -2.62 23.82 7.10
N ASN A 316 -1.30 23.62 7.07
CA ASN A 316 -0.43 23.77 5.88
C ASN A 316 -0.33 25.21 5.32
N LEU A 317 0.69 25.96 5.76
CA LEU A 317 0.96 27.33 5.31
C LEU A 317 1.42 27.43 3.85
N VAL A 318 2.05 26.38 3.30
CA VAL A 318 2.57 26.35 1.93
C VAL A 318 1.46 26.63 0.91
N ALA A 319 0.23 26.20 1.20
CA ALA A 319 -0.93 26.51 0.36
C ALA A 319 -1.16 28.04 0.24
N LEU A 320 -1.19 28.75 1.36
CA LEU A 320 -1.40 30.20 1.38
C LEU A 320 -0.22 30.93 0.77
N GLU A 321 1.00 30.50 1.09
CA GLU A 321 2.21 31.10 0.56
C GLU A 321 2.27 30.95 -0.97
N GLY A 322 1.89 29.80 -1.52
CA GLY A 322 1.83 29.58 -2.96
C GLY A 322 0.82 30.48 -3.66
N ILE A 323 -0.40 30.60 -3.12
CA ILE A 323 -1.42 31.51 -3.68
C ILE A 323 -0.92 32.96 -3.62
N ALA A 324 -0.29 33.36 -2.51
CA ALA A 324 0.23 34.72 -2.32
C ALA A 324 1.39 35.07 -3.26
N ASN A 325 2.11 34.07 -3.79
CA ASN A 325 3.14 34.25 -4.81
C ASN A 325 2.59 34.04 -6.25
N GLY A 326 1.27 33.94 -6.42
CA GLY A 326 0.62 33.85 -7.73
C GLY A 326 0.65 32.47 -8.37
N MET A 327 0.84 31.40 -7.60
CA MET A 327 0.83 30.02 -8.11
C MET A 327 -0.60 29.49 -8.25
N ASN A 328 -0.79 28.55 -9.18
CA ASN A 328 -1.94 27.65 -9.14
C ASN A 328 -1.72 26.63 -8.02
N VAL A 329 -2.67 26.54 -7.08
CA VAL A 329 -2.54 25.67 -5.91
C VAL A 329 -3.70 24.69 -5.86
N ALA A 330 -3.38 23.40 -5.76
CA ALA A 330 -4.32 22.33 -5.50
C ALA A 330 -4.25 21.89 -4.04
N ILE A 331 -5.37 21.97 -3.33
CA ILE A 331 -5.44 21.79 -1.88
C ILE A 331 -6.39 20.65 -1.55
N SER A 332 -5.88 19.70 -0.79
CA SER A 332 -6.65 18.59 -0.22
C SER A 332 -7.73 19.07 0.75
N GLN A 333 -8.94 18.52 0.65
CA GLN A 333 -10.02 18.71 1.65
C GLN A 333 -9.60 18.23 3.04
N GLU A 334 -8.62 17.34 3.14
CA GLU A 334 -8.08 16.86 4.42
C GLU A 334 -7.01 17.80 5.01
N CYS A 335 -7.07 19.10 4.67
CA CYS A 335 -6.12 20.13 5.08
C CYS A 335 -6.85 21.37 5.63
N GLY A 336 -6.41 21.90 6.77
CA GLY A 336 -7.03 23.10 7.37
C GLY A 336 -7.02 24.35 6.46
N ALA A 337 -6.01 24.52 5.60
CA ALA A 337 -5.97 25.62 4.63
C ALA A 337 -7.14 25.60 3.64
N TYR A 338 -7.60 24.42 3.21
CA TYR A 338 -8.79 24.29 2.36
C TYR A 338 -10.00 24.91 3.03
N HIS A 339 -10.24 24.56 4.30
CA HIS A 339 -11.38 25.04 5.06
C HIS A 339 -11.28 26.53 5.42
N HIS A 340 -10.08 27.00 5.72
CA HIS A 340 -9.83 28.42 5.95
C HIS A 340 -10.15 29.27 4.71
N LEU A 341 -9.65 28.87 3.54
CA LEU A 341 -9.90 29.58 2.28
C LEU A 341 -11.37 29.49 1.86
N SER A 342 -11.93 28.27 1.78
CA SER A 342 -13.33 28.07 1.34
C SER A 342 -14.38 28.75 2.24
N THR A 343 -14.12 28.85 3.54
CA THR A 343 -15.08 29.43 4.50
C THR A 343 -14.94 30.93 4.64
N LEU A 344 -13.70 31.44 4.74
CA LEU A 344 -13.46 32.85 5.08
C LEU A 344 -13.11 33.71 3.87
N TYR A 345 -12.64 33.11 2.78
CA TYR A 345 -12.18 33.82 1.58
C TYR A 345 -12.68 33.12 0.30
N PRO A 346 -14.00 33.01 0.09
CA PRO A 346 -14.57 32.29 -1.05
C PRO A 346 -14.19 32.89 -2.41
N ASP A 347 -13.76 34.16 -2.44
CA ASP A 347 -13.29 34.84 -3.66
C ASP A 347 -11.86 34.45 -4.08
N ILE A 348 -11.12 33.73 -3.22
CA ILE A 348 -9.80 33.19 -3.55
C ILE A 348 -9.99 31.84 -4.25
N SER A 349 -9.59 31.78 -5.52
CA SER A 349 -9.67 30.57 -6.34
C SER A 349 -8.48 29.64 -6.09
N PHE A 350 -8.75 28.35 -5.91
CA PHE A 350 -7.76 27.27 -5.84
C PHE A 350 -8.40 25.98 -6.37
N ILE A 351 -7.60 24.95 -6.63
CA ILE A 351 -8.07 23.66 -7.14
C ILE A 351 -8.36 22.75 -5.94
N GLU A 352 -9.56 22.17 -5.90
CA GLU A 352 -9.93 21.20 -4.87
C GLU A 352 -9.46 19.80 -5.24
N ILE A 353 -8.81 19.11 -4.30
CA ILE A 353 -8.53 17.67 -4.37
C ILE A 353 -8.96 17.00 -3.06
N THR A 354 -9.13 15.67 -3.06
CA THR A 354 -9.48 14.90 -1.85
C THR A 354 -8.80 13.54 -1.86
N SER A 355 -8.48 13.03 -0.67
CA SER A 355 -8.00 11.67 -0.51
C SER A 355 -9.05 10.59 -0.77
N ARG A 356 -10.34 10.95 -0.69
CA ARG A 356 -11.46 10.00 -0.74
C ARG A 356 -11.91 9.68 -2.16
N ASP A 357 -11.61 10.58 -3.09
CA ASP A 357 -12.03 10.47 -4.48
C ASP A 357 -10.90 10.98 -5.38
N ILE A 358 -10.07 10.03 -5.79
CA ILE A 358 -8.92 10.29 -6.65
C ILE A 358 -9.33 10.60 -8.09
N VAL A 359 -10.49 10.10 -8.54
CA VAL A 359 -11.04 10.33 -9.88
C VAL A 359 -11.48 11.78 -9.99
N ARG A 360 -12.29 12.26 -9.05
CA ARG A 360 -12.71 13.65 -8.98
C ARG A 360 -11.54 14.61 -8.84
N SER A 361 -10.53 14.24 -8.04
CA SER A 361 -9.30 15.02 -7.93
C SER A 361 -8.57 15.15 -9.27
N ALA A 362 -8.46 14.06 -10.03
CA ALA A 362 -7.86 14.07 -11.36
C ALA A 362 -8.69 14.90 -12.36
N GLN A 363 -10.02 14.83 -12.30
CA GLN A 363 -10.92 15.65 -13.14
C GLN A 363 -10.73 17.15 -12.86
N ASN A 364 -10.79 17.56 -11.58
CA ASN A 364 -10.56 18.96 -11.19
C ASN A 364 -9.19 19.49 -11.65
N LEU A 365 -8.15 18.66 -11.56
CA LEU A 365 -6.82 19.00 -12.05
C LEU A 365 -6.81 19.09 -13.59
N SER A 366 -7.44 18.17 -14.31
CA SER A 366 -7.52 18.19 -15.78
C SER A 366 -8.25 19.42 -16.30
N GLU A 367 -9.43 19.74 -15.74
CA GLU A 367 -10.21 20.94 -16.09
C GLU A 367 -9.40 22.21 -15.87
N HIS A 368 -8.61 22.26 -14.80
CA HIS A 368 -7.71 23.39 -14.56
C HIS A 368 -6.64 23.50 -15.65
N LEU A 369 -5.98 22.39 -16.01
CA LEU A 369 -4.91 22.41 -17.00
C LEU A 369 -5.39 22.80 -18.41
N GLU A 370 -6.66 22.55 -18.73
CA GLU A 370 -7.29 22.95 -20.00
C GLU A 370 -7.67 24.45 -20.06
N ALA A 371 -7.83 25.11 -18.92
CA ALA A 371 -8.42 26.45 -18.81
C ALA A 371 -7.40 27.62 -18.70
N ALA A 372 -6.36 27.64 -19.54
CA ALA A 372 -5.21 28.56 -19.41
C ALA A 372 -5.57 30.06 -19.23
N ASN A 373 -6.43 30.63 -20.07
CA ASN A 373 -6.81 32.06 -19.99
C ASN A 373 -7.64 32.39 -18.74
N LEU A 374 -8.50 31.46 -18.31
CA LEU A 374 -9.30 31.63 -17.09
C LEU A 374 -8.42 31.59 -15.84
N ASN A 375 -7.35 30.80 -15.86
CA ASN A 375 -6.42 30.68 -14.74
C ASN A 375 -5.64 31.96 -14.49
N GLU A 376 -5.16 32.64 -15.54
CA GLU A 376 -4.44 33.92 -15.38
C GLU A 376 -5.33 34.99 -14.72
N SER A 377 -6.60 35.08 -15.13
CA SER A 377 -7.57 35.99 -14.51
C SER A 377 -7.83 35.66 -13.04
N LYS A 378 -7.93 34.37 -12.70
CA LYS A 378 -8.11 33.91 -11.32
C LYS A 378 -6.92 34.27 -10.44
N ILE A 379 -5.69 34.07 -10.93
CA ILE A 379 -4.46 34.44 -10.21
C ILE A 379 -4.44 35.95 -9.93
N LYS A 380 -4.73 36.80 -10.93
CA LYS A 380 -4.78 38.25 -10.75
C LYS A 380 -5.82 38.67 -9.70
N ASN A 381 -6.99 38.04 -9.69
CA ASN A 381 -8.01 38.28 -8.68
C ASN A 381 -7.54 37.88 -7.28
N ASN A 382 -6.94 36.68 -7.13
CA ASN A 382 -6.40 36.20 -5.87
C ASN A 382 -5.40 37.21 -5.28
N LEU A 383 -4.45 37.67 -6.08
CA LEU A 383 -3.43 38.64 -5.64
C LEU A 383 -4.05 39.95 -5.16
N LYS A 384 -5.07 40.46 -5.87
CA LYS A 384 -5.80 41.67 -5.46
C LYS A 384 -6.46 41.48 -4.09
N VAL A 385 -7.17 40.36 -3.89
CA VAL A 385 -7.85 40.04 -2.62
C VAL A 385 -6.83 39.90 -1.48
N ILE A 386 -5.71 39.21 -1.73
CA ILE A 386 -4.63 39.02 -0.75
C ILE A 386 -3.99 40.35 -0.34
N ASP A 387 -3.76 41.24 -1.30
CA ASP A 387 -3.26 42.59 -1.04
C ASP A 387 -4.19 43.37 -0.10
N GLU A 388 -5.51 43.26 -0.29
CA GLU A 388 -6.50 43.88 0.58
C GLU A 388 -6.49 43.28 2.00
N ILE A 389 -6.39 41.95 2.11
CA ILE A 389 -6.27 41.23 3.39
C ILE A 389 -5.01 41.70 4.14
N ILE A 390 -3.85 41.71 3.48
CA ILE A 390 -2.57 42.10 4.10
C ILE A 390 -2.59 43.58 4.50
N LYS A 391 -3.13 44.47 3.66
CA LYS A 391 -3.30 45.90 4.00
C LYS A 391 -4.22 46.07 5.22
N GLY A 392 -5.30 45.29 5.31
CA GLY A 392 -6.20 45.28 6.47
C GLY A 392 -5.50 44.83 7.75
N LEU A 393 -4.73 43.75 7.70
CA LEU A 393 -3.97 43.24 8.86
C LEU A 393 -2.90 44.23 9.34
N LYS A 394 -2.21 44.90 8.42
CA LYS A 394 -1.23 45.96 8.77
C LYS A 394 -1.89 47.17 9.43
N ARG A 395 -3.12 47.54 9.02
CA ARG A 395 -3.87 48.65 9.65
C ARG A 395 -4.35 48.30 11.07
N ASN A 396 -4.70 47.04 11.31
CA ASN A 396 -5.21 46.55 12.60
C ASN A 396 -4.15 45.84 13.45
N GLN A 397 -2.86 46.19 13.27
CA GLN A 397 -1.72 45.52 13.89
C GLN A 397 -1.82 45.39 15.44
N TYR A 398 -2.56 46.30 16.07
CA TYR A 398 -2.83 46.30 17.51
C TYR A 398 -3.82 45.19 17.95
N GLU A 399 -4.82 44.84 17.14
CA GLU A 399 -5.82 43.79 17.44
C GLU A 399 -5.28 42.37 17.20
N THR A 400 -4.30 42.22 16.30
CA THR A 400 -3.67 40.95 15.92
C THR A 400 -2.45 40.56 16.75
N SER A 401 -2.02 41.38 17.71
CA SER A 401 -0.86 41.09 18.54
C SER A 401 -1.15 40.00 19.58
N ILE A 402 -0.16 39.17 19.93
CA ILE A 402 -0.30 38.16 21.02
C ILE A 402 -0.79 38.83 22.32
N ASN A 403 -0.35 40.08 22.56
CA ASN A 403 -0.74 40.89 23.71
C ASN A 403 -2.22 41.31 23.71
N SER A 404 -2.84 41.61 22.57
CA SER A 404 -4.28 41.90 22.51
C SER A 404 -5.12 40.64 22.64
N ILE A 405 -4.71 39.57 21.96
CA ILE A 405 -5.42 38.28 21.92
C ILE A 405 -5.49 37.66 23.31
N ILE A 406 -4.38 37.65 24.05
CA ILE A 406 -4.35 37.10 25.40
C ILE A 406 -4.76 38.14 26.44
N GLY A 407 -4.34 39.39 26.31
CA GLY A 407 -4.63 40.45 27.28
C GLY A 407 -6.13 40.74 27.42
N SER A 408 -6.93 40.55 26.36
CA SER A 408 -8.40 40.65 26.42
C SER A 408 -9.04 39.50 27.21
N ARG A 409 -8.56 38.25 27.04
CA ARG A 409 -9.11 37.06 27.75
C ARG A 409 -8.58 36.87 29.17
N ILE A 410 -7.36 37.31 29.48
CA ILE A 410 -6.88 37.37 30.87
C ILE A 410 -7.73 38.39 31.65
N ARG A 411 -8.11 39.52 31.04
CA ARG A 411 -9.01 40.52 31.64
C ARG A 411 -10.43 39.98 31.87
N SER A 412 -10.97 39.16 30.97
CA SER A 412 -12.29 38.54 31.18
C SER A 412 -12.30 37.48 32.30
N LYS A 413 -11.15 36.89 32.65
CA LYS A 413 -11.01 35.99 33.81
C LYS A 413 -11.22 36.72 35.14
N ASN A 414 -10.99 38.04 35.19
CA ASN A 414 -11.18 38.89 36.37
C ASN A 414 -12.62 39.40 36.56
N TYR A 415 -13.52 39.17 35.59
CA TYR A 415 -14.95 39.46 35.71
C TYR A 415 -15.79 38.18 35.64
N SER A 416 -15.56 37.25 36.58
CA SER A 416 -16.58 36.24 36.94
C SER A 416 -16.29 35.65 38.33
N VAL A 417 -16.31 36.49 39.37
CA VAL A 417 -16.33 36.02 40.78
C VAL A 417 -17.77 36.00 41.34
N HIS A 418 -18.77 36.47 40.59
CA HIS A 418 -20.19 36.38 40.98
C HIS A 418 -20.94 35.36 40.13
N GLY A 419 -20.58 34.10 40.33
CA GLY A 419 -21.26 32.92 39.78
C GLY A 419 -21.03 31.68 40.63
N LEU A 420 -20.76 31.86 41.93
CA LEU A 420 -20.96 30.81 42.93
C LEU A 420 -22.36 31.01 43.49
N ILE A 421 -23.18 29.94 43.43
CA ILE A 421 -24.46 29.69 44.10
C ILE A 421 -25.61 29.42 43.08
N PHE A 422 -26.10 28.17 43.13
CA PHE A 422 -27.18 27.51 42.35
C PHE A 422 -26.85 27.13 40.88
N THR A 423 -26.93 25.88 40.43
CA THR A 423 -27.81 24.76 40.82
C THR A 423 -27.11 23.38 40.74
N LYS A 424 -27.17 22.65 41.86
CA LYS A 424 -27.30 21.18 41.83
C LYS A 424 -28.56 20.85 41.05
N THR A 425 -28.47 20.15 39.91
CA THR A 425 -29.36 19.06 39.44
C THR A 425 -29.23 18.87 37.93
N ASN A 426 -28.52 17.83 37.51
CA ASN A 426 -28.96 16.87 36.49
C ASN A 426 -27.92 15.75 36.35
N ILE A 427 -27.57 15.15 37.49
CA ILE A 427 -27.14 13.75 37.54
C ILE A 427 -28.45 12.97 37.67
N THR A 428 -29.07 12.64 36.54
CA THR A 428 -30.10 11.60 36.36
C THR A 428 -30.64 11.67 34.93
N ARG A 429 -29.83 11.27 33.92
CA ARG A 429 -30.43 10.71 32.70
C ARG A 429 -29.58 9.84 31.77
N ASN A 430 -28.30 9.57 32.05
CA ASN A 430 -27.53 8.60 31.22
C ASN A 430 -26.78 7.51 32.01
N PHE A 431 -27.07 7.36 33.30
CA PHE A 431 -26.52 6.25 34.11
C PHE A 431 -27.44 5.00 34.15
N LEU A 432 -28.59 5.06 33.48
CA LEU A 432 -29.63 4.01 33.47
C LEU A 432 -29.84 3.35 32.10
N HIS A 433 -28.93 3.55 31.14
CA HIS A 433 -28.90 2.81 29.88
C HIS A 433 -27.71 1.85 29.73
N TYR A 434 -26.71 1.94 30.62
CA TYR A 434 -25.54 1.05 30.62
C TYR A 434 -25.55 -0.02 31.73
N LEU A 435 -26.49 0.07 32.67
CA LEU A 435 -26.69 -0.87 33.78
C LEU A 435 -27.89 -1.80 33.53
N ARG A 436 -28.02 -2.25 32.27
CA ARG A 436 -29.01 -3.27 31.87
C ARG A 436 -28.47 -4.31 30.89
N LYS A 437 -27.14 -4.53 30.91
CA LYS A 437 -26.51 -5.58 30.11
C LYS A 437 -25.34 -6.28 30.78
N LEU A 438 -25.39 -6.45 32.09
CA LEU A 438 -24.51 -7.35 32.81
C LEU A 438 -25.25 -7.93 34.03
N LEU A 439 -25.37 -9.26 34.00
CA LEU A 439 -25.70 -10.18 35.08
C LEU A 439 -27.18 -10.56 35.29
N THR A 440 -27.60 -11.58 34.53
CA THR A 440 -28.23 -12.80 35.07
C THR A 440 -27.46 -13.97 34.46
N PHE A 441 -26.46 -14.51 35.17
CA PHE A 441 -26.52 -15.77 35.92
C PHE A 441 -26.95 -16.98 35.09
N GLU A 442 -25.98 -17.83 34.72
CA GLU A 442 -25.86 -19.22 35.16
C GLU A 442 -24.79 -19.94 34.34
N PHE A 443 -23.55 -20.02 34.84
CA PHE A 443 -22.65 -21.14 34.56
C PHE A 443 -21.44 -21.12 35.51
N LEU A 444 -21.64 -21.45 36.80
CA LEU A 444 -20.54 -21.93 37.64
C LEU A 444 -21.05 -22.63 38.92
N GLN A 445 -21.74 -23.76 38.74
CA GLN A 445 -21.83 -24.81 39.77
C GLN A 445 -21.56 -26.16 39.12
N ASN A 446 -20.34 -26.37 38.60
CA ASN A 446 -19.81 -27.71 38.32
C ASN A 446 -18.30 -27.66 38.04
N PHE A 447 -17.50 -27.18 38.99
CA PHE A 447 -16.04 -27.28 38.86
C PHE A 447 -15.29 -27.71 40.12
N LEU A 448 -15.97 -28.25 41.14
CA LEU A 448 -15.31 -28.81 42.32
C LEU A 448 -15.96 -30.12 42.80
N SER A 449 -16.22 -31.02 41.86
CA SER A 449 -16.47 -32.43 42.19
C SER A 449 -16.09 -33.31 41.00
N LEU A 450 -14.79 -33.57 40.82
CA LEU A 450 -14.27 -34.74 40.08
C LEU A 450 -12.75 -34.88 40.30
N LEU A 451 -12.32 -34.78 41.56
CA LEU A 451 -11.06 -35.36 42.03
C LEU A 451 -11.38 -36.72 42.63
N LYS A 452 -11.34 -37.76 41.80
CA LYS A 452 -11.07 -39.16 42.13
C LYS A 452 -11.13 -39.96 40.84
N ILE A 453 -9.99 -40.53 40.40
CA ILE A 453 -9.85 -41.89 39.86
C ILE A 453 -8.38 -42.19 39.51
N ASN A 454 -7.88 -43.22 40.21
CA ASN A 454 -6.91 -44.28 39.88
C ASN A 454 -5.50 -43.99 39.32
N ILE A 455 -4.53 -44.17 40.25
CA ILE A 455 -3.08 -44.35 40.09
C ILE A 455 -2.68 -45.52 39.15
N ILE A 456 -3.63 -46.38 38.73
CA ILE A 456 -3.34 -47.54 37.87
C ILE A 456 -3.31 -47.20 36.36
N LYS A 457 -3.87 -46.05 35.92
CA LYS A 457 -3.72 -45.58 34.52
C LYS A 457 -2.46 -44.74 34.25
N PHE A 458 -1.78 -44.26 35.30
CA PHE A 458 -0.52 -43.53 35.18
C PHE A 458 0.64 -44.43 34.73
N PHE A 459 0.63 -45.70 35.14
CA PHE A 459 1.65 -46.68 34.74
C PHE A 459 1.46 -47.25 33.32
N TYR A 460 0.27 -47.13 32.72
CA TYR A 460 0.06 -47.47 31.30
C TYR A 460 0.50 -46.34 30.36
N TRP A 461 0.44 -45.08 30.82
CA TRP A 461 0.92 -43.90 30.08
C TRP A 461 2.45 -43.81 30.01
N LEU A 462 3.16 -44.34 31.02
CA LEU A 462 4.63 -44.38 31.08
C LEU A 462 5.27 -45.38 30.09
N ARG A 463 4.51 -46.33 29.52
CA ARG A 463 5.03 -47.34 28.59
C ARG A 463 4.96 -46.91 27.12
N THR A 464 4.06 -46.00 26.75
CA THR A 464 3.98 -45.35 25.42
C THR A 464 4.85 -44.11 25.29
N PHE A 465 5.41 -43.60 26.40
CA PHE A 465 6.23 -42.39 26.44
C PHE A 465 7.66 -42.54 25.89
N LYS A 466 8.10 -43.77 25.56
CA LYS A 466 9.47 -44.04 25.06
C LYS A 466 9.64 -43.93 23.54
N LEU A 467 8.57 -43.82 22.74
CA LEU A 467 8.68 -43.60 21.29
C LEU A 467 8.54 -42.12 20.89
N ILE A 468 7.70 -41.36 21.61
CA ILE A 468 7.42 -39.94 21.32
C ILE A 468 8.60 -39.03 21.69
N ASN A 469 9.43 -39.44 22.65
CA ASN A 469 10.59 -38.65 23.07
C ASN A 469 11.78 -38.68 22.09
N LEU A 470 11.84 -39.58 21.11
CA LEU A 470 12.88 -39.48 20.07
C LEU A 470 12.55 -38.39 19.01
N ILE A 471 11.27 -38.10 18.80
CA ILE A 471 10.80 -37.08 17.86
C ILE A 471 10.76 -35.72 18.56
N SER A 472 10.35 -35.67 19.83
CA SER A 472 10.44 -34.47 20.68
C SER A 472 11.88 -33.96 20.86
N LEU A 473 12.86 -34.86 21.01
CA LEU A 473 14.28 -34.49 21.09
C LEU A 473 14.83 -33.94 19.76
N PHE A 474 14.22 -34.31 18.63
CA PHE A 474 14.51 -33.71 17.32
C PHE A 474 13.87 -32.32 17.18
N LEU A 475 12.75 -32.08 17.87
CA LEU A 475 11.95 -30.85 17.81
C LEU A 475 12.40 -29.76 18.80
N GLN A 476 13.13 -30.08 19.88
CA GLN A 476 13.70 -29.09 20.82
C GLN A 476 14.95 -28.35 20.31
N ILE A 477 15.40 -28.62 19.09
CA ILE A 477 16.51 -27.92 18.39
C ILE A 477 16.07 -26.51 17.90
N ASN A 478 15.11 -25.83 18.55
CA ASN A 478 14.28 -24.83 17.88
C ASN A 478 14.44 -23.35 18.26
N PHE A 479 15.50 -22.95 18.97
CA PHE A 479 15.78 -21.51 19.14
C PHE A 479 17.25 -21.16 18.95
N LEU A 480 18.16 -21.77 19.72
CA LEU A 480 19.60 -21.54 19.56
C LEU A 480 20.12 -22.03 18.20
N THR A 481 19.64 -23.17 17.69
CA THR A 481 20.02 -23.69 16.38
C THR A 481 19.45 -22.83 15.27
N LYS A 482 18.21 -22.33 15.40
CA LYS A 482 17.64 -21.34 14.47
C LYS A 482 18.48 -20.05 14.43
N ILE A 483 18.94 -19.56 15.58
CA ILE A 483 19.78 -18.35 15.68
C ILE A 483 21.19 -18.59 15.12
N LEU A 484 21.84 -19.70 15.49
CA LEU A 484 23.18 -20.09 15.01
C LEU A 484 23.15 -20.38 13.50
N LEU A 485 22.10 -21.01 13.00
CA LEU A 485 21.88 -21.23 11.56
C LEU A 485 21.55 -19.94 10.82
N ARG A 486 20.80 -19.01 11.43
CA ARG A 486 20.44 -17.71 10.82
C ARG A 486 21.69 -16.83 10.68
N LYS A 487 22.60 -16.87 11.67
CA LYS A 487 23.94 -16.27 11.60
C LYS A 487 24.88 -16.97 10.60
N ALA A 488 24.87 -18.30 10.53
CA ALA A 488 25.77 -19.06 9.64
C ALA A 488 25.38 -19.04 8.16
N THR A 489 24.10 -18.84 7.83
CA THR A 489 23.57 -18.89 6.44
C THR A 489 23.10 -17.54 5.91
N GLY A 490 23.24 -16.45 6.67
CA GLY A 490 22.82 -15.10 6.25
C GLY A 490 21.33 -14.98 5.95
N GLY A 491 20.49 -15.74 6.65
CA GLY A 491 19.02 -15.74 6.43
C GLY A 491 18.50 -16.65 5.32
N LYS A 492 19.35 -17.44 4.63
CA LYS A 492 18.97 -18.31 3.48
C LYS A 492 18.27 -19.63 3.87
N GLN A 493 17.58 -19.69 5.01
CA GLN A 493 17.06 -20.92 5.63
C GLN A 493 15.94 -21.64 4.85
N THR A 494 15.27 -21.01 3.90
CA THR A 494 13.97 -21.50 3.38
C THR A 494 14.06 -22.58 2.31
N ILE A 495 15.04 -22.55 1.41
CA ILE A 495 15.06 -23.43 0.22
C ILE A 495 15.30 -24.91 0.55
N ILE A 496 16.25 -25.21 1.45
CA ILE A 496 16.65 -26.60 1.77
C ILE A 496 15.63 -27.29 2.69
N LEU A 497 14.89 -26.53 3.51
CA LEU A 497 13.92 -27.07 4.48
C LEU A 497 12.49 -27.16 3.92
N ARG A 498 12.15 -26.40 2.86
CA ARG A 498 10.83 -26.40 2.22
C ARG A 498 10.31 -27.81 1.86
N PRO A 499 11.10 -28.72 1.27
CA PRO A 499 10.61 -30.05 0.89
C PRO A 499 10.26 -30.93 2.09
N LEU A 500 11.13 -30.93 3.11
CA LEU A 500 10.86 -31.65 4.37
C LEU A 500 9.66 -31.05 5.10
N HIS A 501 9.47 -29.73 4.98
CA HIS A 501 8.30 -29.05 5.52
C HIS A 501 7.03 -29.46 4.78
N PHE A 502 7.03 -29.50 3.44
CA PHE A 502 5.88 -29.95 2.65
C PHE A 502 5.47 -31.39 2.99
N LEU A 503 6.43 -32.32 3.06
CA LEU A 503 6.19 -33.71 3.46
C LEU A 503 5.63 -33.83 4.89
N HIS A 504 6.11 -32.98 5.80
CA HIS A 504 5.56 -32.93 7.15
C HIS A 504 4.10 -32.43 7.13
N LEU A 505 3.82 -31.33 6.41
CA LEU A 505 2.48 -30.77 6.32
C LEU A 505 1.49 -31.72 5.62
N SER A 506 1.93 -32.45 4.60
CA SER A 506 1.08 -33.43 3.90
C SER A 506 0.74 -34.66 4.74
N SER A 507 1.56 -34.99 5.74
CA SER A 507 1.36 -36.15 6.64
C SER A 507 0.63 -35.80 7.95
N ARG A 508 0.30 -34.53 8.19
CA ARG A 508 -0.38 -34.07 9.41
C ARG A 508 -1.85 -34.51 9.43
N PRO A 509 -2.29 -35.36 10.38
CA PRO A 509 -3.66 -35.85 10.39
C PRO A 509 -4.70 -34.73 10.58
N ASP A 510 -4.33 -33.64 11.27
CA ASP A 510 -5.19 -32.51 11.60
C ASP A 510 -5.39 -31.48 10.48
N PHE A 511 -4.71 -31.63 9.33
CA PHE A 511 -4.84 -30.71 8.21
C PHE A 511 -6.05 -31.02 7.31
N PRO A 512 -6.74 -30.00 6.78
CA PRO A 512 -7.73 -30.16 5.71
C PRO A 512 -7.15 -30.96 4.53
N MET A 513 -8.00 -31.79 3.91
CA MET A 513 -7.59 -32.68 2.81
C MET A 513 -6.97 -31.92 1.63
N VAL A 514 -7.58 -30.81 1.21
CA VAL A 514 -7.06 -29.93 0.14
C VAL A 514 -5.60 -29.51 0.41
N ARG A 515 -5.27 -29.13 1.64
CA ARG A 515 -3.89 -28.78 2.03
C ARG A 515 -2.96 -29.97 1.93
N LYS A 516 -3.37 -31.12 2.45
CA LYS A 516 -2.56 -32.35 2.41
C LYS A 516 -2.18 -32.72 0.97
N VAL A 517 -3.18 -32.71 0.08
CA VAL A 517 -2.99 -32.99 -1.35
C VAL A 517 -2.07 -31.93 -1.96
N THR A 518 -2.30 -30.64 -1.71
CA THR A 518 -1.47 -29.55 -2.24
C THR A 518 0.01 -29.73 -1.87
N TYR A 519 0.31 -29.96 -0.59
CA TYR A 519 1.68 -30.21 -0.15
C TYR A 519 2.25 -31.56 -0.65
N GLY A 520 1.40 -32.56 -0.84
CA GLY A 520 1.76 -33.84 -1.47
C GLY A 520 2.21 -33.65 -2.92
N ILE A 521 1.45 -32.88 -3.71
CA ILE A 521 1.76 -32.54 -5.11
C ILE A 521 3.04 -31.71 -5.21
N ARG A 522 3.22 -30.71 -4.34
CA ARG A 522 4.49 -29.95 -4.24
C ARG A 522 5.67 -30.88 -3.99
N SER A 523 5.53 -31.81 -3.05
CA SER A 523 6.57 -32.77 -2.73
C SER A 523 6.86 -33.70 -3.91
N LEU A 524 5.83 -34.13 -4.64
CA LEU A 524 5.93 -35.02 -5.79
C LEU A 524 6.65 -34.35 -6.96
N ARG A 525 6.31 -33.09 -7.26
CA ARG A 525 7.01 -32.31 -8.30
C ARG A 525 8.48 -32.13 -7.93
N PHE A 526 8.74 -31.79 -6.67
CA PHE A 526 10.09 -31.56 -6.16
C PHE A 526 10.98 -32.81 -6.23
N SER A 527 10.41 -34.00 -5.99
CA SER A 527 11.14 -35.27 -6.10
C SER A 527 11.41 -35.70 -7.55
N GLY A 528 10.94 -34.94 -8.55
CA GLY A 528 10.95 -35.36 -9.95
C GLY A 528 9.95 -36.46 -10.25
N TYR A 529 8.78 -36.40 -9.62
CA TYR A 529 7.70 -37.38 -9.74
C TYR A 529 8.08 -38.81 -9.29
N ASN A 530 8.97 -38.91 -8.30
CA ASN A 530 9.37 -40.20 -7.72
C ASN A 530 8.24 -40.78 -6.85
N THR A 531 7.57 -41.81 -7.37
CA THR A 531 6.45 -42.50 -6.72
C THR A 531 6.84 -43.45 -5.59
N GLU A 532 8.13 -43.79 -5.43
CA GLU A 532 8.61 -44.59 -4.29
C GLU A 532 8.65 -43.77 -3.00
N LEU A 533 8.88 -42.46 -3.11
CA LEU A 533 8.95 -41.53 -1.97
C LEU A 533 7.57 -41.02 -1.56
N ILE A 534 6.66 -40.87 -2.52
CA ILE A 534 5.34 -40.27 -2.33
C ILE A 534 4.31 -41.17 -2.98
N ASN A 535 3.33 -41.62 -2.19
CA ASN A 535 2.28 -42.50 -2.68
C ASN A 535 1.34 -41.72 -3.62
N ALA A 536 1.66 -41.75 -4.90
CA ALA A 536 0.92 -41.03 -5.93
C ALA A 536 -0.49 -41.61 -6.16
N ALA A 537 -0.72 -42.90 -5.90
CA ALA A 537 -2.04 -43.51 -6.00
C ALA A 537 -3.01 -42.91 -4.97
N ASN A 538 -2.53 -42.64 -3.74
CA ASN A 538 -3.32 -41.94 -2.74
C ASN A 538 -3.65 -40.51 -3.18
N LEU A 539 -2.68 -39.77 -3.76
CA LEU A 539 -2.93 -38.40 -4.23
C LEU A 539 -3.98 -38.35 -5.34
N ILE A 540 -3.97 -39.31 -6.27
CA ILE A 540 -4.99 -39.45 -7.33
C ILE A 540 -6.37 -39.70 -6.71
N ALA A 541 -6.49 -40.68 -5.81
CA ALA A 541 -7.75 -40.98 -5.14
C ALA A 541 -8.26 -39.80 -4.29
N ASP A 542 -7.33 -39.08 -3.65
CA ASP A 542 -7.65 -37.90 -2.86
C ASP A 542 -8.16 -36.75 -3.75
N LEU A 543 -7.58 -36.54 -4.95
CA LEU A 543 -8.08 -35.57 -5.94
C LEU A 543 -9.50 -35.93 -6.41
N ASP A 544 -9.74 -37.20 -6.74
CA ASP A 544 -11.08 -37.66 -7.14
C ASP A 544 -12.11 -37.41 -6.04
N SER A 545 -11.76 -37.68 -4.78
CA SER A 545 -12.64 -37.43 -3.63
C SER A 545 -12.95 -35.95 -3.38
N LEU A 546 -12.11 -35.03 -3.89
CA LEU A 546 -12.30 -33.59 -3.84
C LEU A 546 -13.12 -33.04 -5.03
N GLY A 547 -13.56 -33.92 -5.92
CA GLY A 547 -14.22 -33.58 -7.20
C GLY A 547 -13.28 -32.83 -8.13
N LEU A 548 -12.05 -33.35 -8.27
CA LEU A 548 -10.98 -32.83 -9.13
C LEU A 548 -10.51 -33.94 -10.10
N GLU A 549 -11.47 -34.56 -10.80
CA GLU A 549 -11.22 -35.72 -11.65
C GLU A 549 -10.32 -35.38 -12.85
N GLU A 550 -10.40 -34.15 -13.38
CA GLU A 550 -9.52 -33.72 -14.48
C GLU A 550 -8.08 -33.51 -14.02
N GLU A 551 -7.87 -32.95 -12.83
CA GLU A 551 -6.54 -32.84 -12.21
C GLU A 551 -5.95 -34.22 -11.92
N SER A 552 -6.78 -35.16 -11.44
CA SER A 552 -6.42 -36.56 -11.23
C SER A 552 -5.98 -37.25 -12.53
N ARG A 553 -6.71 -37.04 -13.64
CA ARG A 553 -6.32 -37.54 -14.97
C ARG A 553 -5.03 -36.91 -15.48
N ALA A 554 -4.87 -35.60 -15.34
CA ALA A 554 -3.66 -34.90 -15.76
C ALA A 554 -2.44 -35.42 -14.98
N LEU A 555 -2.54 -35.56 -13.66
CA LEU A 555 -1.49 -36.13 -12.82
C LEU A 555 -1.17 -37.57 -13.22
N SER A 556 -2.21 -38.39 -13.48
CA SER A 556 -2.04 -39.77 -13.94
C SER A 556 -1.31 -39.85 -15.27
N CYS A 557 -1.54 -38.90 -16.19
CA CYS A 557 -0.80 -38.81 -17.44
C CYS A 557 0.67 -38.50 -17.15
N VAL A 558 0.96 -37.46 -16.37
CA VAL A 558 2.33 -37.06 -16.00
C VAL A 558 3.12 -38.21 -15.37
N LEU A 559 2.50 -38.98 -14.48
CA LEU A 559 3.14 -40.12 -13.80
C LEU A 559 3.45 -41.31 -14.71
N LYS A 560 2.68 -41.48 -15.79
CA LYS A 560 2.85 -42.57 -16.77
C LYS A 560 3.68 -42.14 -17.98
N ASP A 561 4.05 -40.86 -18.08
CA ASP A 561 4.62 -40.27 -19.27
C ASP A 561 6.12 -40.51 -19.40
N GLN A 562 6.50 -41.73 -19.78
CA GLN A 562 7.92 -42.10 -19.98
C GLN A 562 8.50 -41.51 -21.27
N THR A 563 7.68 -41.30 -22.30
CA THR A 563 8.11 -40.91 -23.66
C THR A 563 7.60 -39.53 -24.09
N GLY A 564 6.81 -38.82 -23.27
CA GLY A 564 6.17 -37.57 -23.65
C GLY A 564 4.79 -37.73 -24.32
N ILE A 565 4.49 -38.93 -24.83
CA ILE A 565 3.32 -39.17 -25.68
C ILE A 565 1.99 -39.07 -24.90
N ALA A 566 1.96 -39.52 -23.64
CA ALA A 566 0.72 -39.55 -22.87
C ALA A 566 0.25 -38.13 -22.55
N VAL A 567 1.17 -37.26 -22.14
CA VAL A 567 0.88 -35.84 -21.90
C VAL A 567 0.58 -35.11 -23.20
N PHE A 568 1.34 -35.35 -24.27
CA PHE A 568 1.08 -34.74 -25.58
C PHE A 568 -0.36 -35.01 -26.06
N ASN A 569 -0.78 -36.28 -26.05
CA ASN A 569 -2.12 -36.67 -26.49
C ASN A 569 -3.22 -36.09 -25.59
N TYR A 570 -2.97 -36.01 -24.27
CA TYR A 570 -3.89 -35.34 -23.36
C TYR A 570 -4.08 -33.87 -23.75
N LEU A 571 -2.99 -33.12 -23.96
CA LEU A 571 -3.04 -31.71 -24.31
C LEU A 571 -3.67 -31.46 -25.69
N GLU A 572 -3.35 -32.27 -26.70
CA GLU A 572 -3.99 -32.17 -28.03
C GLU A 572 -5.50 -32.46 -28.00
N ASN A 573 -5.93 -33.44 -27.20
CA ASN A 573 -7.36 -33.72 -27.01
C ASN A 573 -8.05 -32.53 -26.33
N ARG A 574 -7.46 -32.00 -25.25
CA ARG A 574 -7.99 -30.79 -24.58
C ARG A 574 -8.07 -29.61 -25.53
N ARG A 575 -7.01 -29.35 -26.32
CA ARG A 575 -6.99 -28.30 -27.34
C ARG A 575 -8.15 -28.45 -28.33
N THR A 576 -8.34 -29.66 -28.87
CA THR A 576 -9.40 -29.96 -29.85
C THR A 576 -10.80 -29.73 -29.27
N GLN A 577 -11.04 -30.16 -28.02
CA GLN A 577 -12.33 -29.97 -27.36
C GLN A 577 -12.69 -28.50 -27.15
N LEU A 578 -11.68 -27.65 -26.93
CA LEU A 578 -11.86 -26.23 -26.62
C LEU A 578 -11.92 -25.33 -27.87
N LEU A 579 -11.76 -25.88 -29.09
CA LEU A 579 -11.86 -25.10 -30.34
C LEU A 579 -13.26 -24.55 -30.60
N ASN A 580 -14.28 -25.30 -30.21
CA ASN A 580 -15.67 -24.92 -30.48
C ASN A 580 -16.21 -23.97 -29.42
N ILE A 581 -17.18 -23.15 -29.82
CA ILE A 581 -17.93 -22.30 -28.89
C ILE A 581 -18.53 -23.18 -27.78
N PRO A 582 -18.30 -22.85 -26.50
CA PRO A 582 -18.88 -23.61 -25.39
C PRO A 582 -20.40 -23.62 -25.44
N ILE A 583 -20.99 -24.76 -25.10
CA ILE A 583 -22.43 -24.83 -24.82
C ILE A 583 -22.66 -24.18 -23.46
N PHE A 584 -23.49 -23.14 -23.42
CA PHE A 584 -23.85 -22.47 -22.17
C PHE A 584 -25.07 -23.15 -21.55
N PRO A 585 -24.94 -23.87 -20.41
CA PRO A 585 -26.07 -24.55 -19.76
C PRO A 585 -26.91 -23.58 -18.91
N TYR A 586 -27.01 -22.33 -19.34
CA TYR A 586 -27.66 -21.20 -18.70
C TYR A 586 -28.08 -20.19 -19.76
N GLU A 587 -29.00 -19.30 -19.41
CA GLU A 587 -29.52 -18.28 -20.33
C GLU A 587 -29.32 -16.88 -19.73
N ALA A 588 -29.32 -15.86 -20.60
CA ALA A 588 -29.41 -14.48 -20.16
C ALA A 588 -30.85 -14.18 -19.73
N ILE A 589 -31.05 -13.90 -18.45
CA ILE A 589 -32.37 -13.58 -17.88
C ILE A 589 -32.65 -12.09 -17.87
N GLN A 590 -31.61 -11.28 -18.05
CA GLN A 590 -31.73 -9.83 -18.14
C GLN A 590 -30.59 -9.28 -19.01
N THR A 591 -30.91 -8.34 -19.89
CA THR A 591 -29.92 -7.56 -20.64
C THR A 591 -30.32 -6.10 -20.58
N LEU A 592 -29.44 -5.28 -20.02
CA LEU A 592 -29.61 -3.85 -19.85
C LEU A 592 -28.48 -3.13 -20.58
N HIS A 593 -28.75 -1.91 -21.06
CA HIS A 593 -27.75 -1.08 -21.73
C HIS A 593 -27.89 0.36 -21.26
N SER A 594 -26.77 1.07 -21.21
CA SER A 594 -26.77 2.52 -21.02
C SER A 594 -27.30 3.21 -22.29
N LYS A 595 -27.71 4.48 -22.15
CA LYS A 595 -28.18 5.33 -23.26
C LYS A 595 -27.11 5.55 -24.31
N LYS A 596 -25.84 5.45 -23.92
CA LYS A 596 -24.70 5.66 -24.80
C LYS A 596 -24.32 4.33 -25.43
N PHE A 597 -24.52 4.22 -26.72
CA PHE A 597 -24.41 2.94 -27.41
C PHE A 597 -24.06 3.17 -28.87
N LEU A 598 -23.02 2.47 -29.34
CA LEU A 598 -22.78 2.25 -30.76
C LEU A 598 -23.09 0.80 -31.08
N GLU A 599 -23.68 0.56 -32.25
CA GLU A 599 -24.01 -0.80 -32.70
C GLU A 599 -22.76 -1.67 -32.88
N LYS A 600 -21.65 -1.06 -33.32
CA LYS A 600 -20.37 -1.73 -33.59
C LYS A 600 -19.18 -0.98 -32.95
N PRO A 601 -18.94 -1.15 -31.64
CA PRO A 601 -17.73 -0.63 -31.01
C PRO A 601 -16.49 -1.32 -31.60
N LYS A 602 -15.33 -0.68 -31.51
CA LYS A 602 -14.03 -1.26 -31.89
C LYS A 602 -13.47 -2.17 -30.79
N ILE A 603 -13.74 -1.83 -29.53
CA ILE A 603 -13.21 -2.51 -28.34
C ILE A 603 -14.35 -2.99 -27.46
N SER A 604 -14.29 -4.23 -26.98
CA SER A 604 -15.16 -4.75 -25.92
C SER A 604 -14.32 -5.05 -24.67
N VAL A 605 -14.61 -4.34 -23.58
CA VAL A 605 -14.05 -4.62 -22.26
C VAL A 605 -14.99 -5.56 -21.52
N ILE A 606 -14.62 -6.84 -21.44
CA ILE A 606 -15.42 -7.88 -20.79
C ILE A 606 -15.14 -7.86 -19.28
N VAL A 607 -16.20 -7.73 -18.49
CA VAL A 607 -16.11 -7.67 -17.02
C VAL A 607 -16.88 -8.84 -16.44
N SER A 608 -16.18 -9.75 -15.75
CA SER A 608 -16.85 -10.80 -14.98
C SER A 608 -17.25 -10.26 -13.61
N ASP A 609 -18.52 -10.36 -13.26
CA ASP A 609 -19.09 -9.71 -12.09
C ASP A 609 -19.80 -10.72 -11.17
N PHE A 610 -19.61 -10.56 -9.85
CA PHE A 610 -20.35 -11.31 -8.84
C PHE A 610 -20.32 -10.59 -7.48
N ASN A 611 -21.49 -10.15 -7.00
CA ASN A 611 -21.66 -9.46 -5.71
C ASN A 611 -20.70 -8.26 -5.54
N ALA A 612 -20.55 -7.44 -6.59
CA ALA A 612 -19.63 -6.32 -6.63
C ALA A 612 -20.30 -4.96 -6.39
N ALA A 613 -21.57 -4.90 -6.01
CA ALA A 613 -22.31 -3.64 -5.79
C ALA A 613 -21.51 -2.53 -5.08
N SER A 614 -20.69 -2.86 -4.08
CA SER A 614 -19.86 -1.90 -3.33
C SER A 614 -18.66 -1.34 -4.09
N LYS A 615 -18.16 -2.05 -5.11
CA LYS A 615 -16.98 -1.69 -5.91
C LYS A 615 -17.35 -1.04 -7.25
N LEU A 616 -18.56 -1.29 -7.77
CA LEU A 616 -19.04 -0.75 -9.04
C LEU A 616 -18.91 0.78 -9.17
N PRO A 617 -19.18 1.62 -8.14
CA PRO A 617 -19.04 3.06 -8.27
C PRO A 617 -17.62 3.49 -8.66
N LEU A 618 -16.61 3.10 -7.86
CA LEU A 618 -15.22 3.46 -8.14
C LEU A 618 -14.71 2.84 -9.45
N PHE A 619 -15.09 1.58 -9.73
CA PHE A 619 -14.71 0.89 -10.95
C PHE A 619 -15.18 1.65 -12.20
N LEU A 620 -16.47 2.01 -12.25
CA LEU A 620 -17.03 2.74 -13.40
C LEU A 620 -16.57 4.20 -13.45
N GLU A 621 -16.39 4.87 -12.31
CA GLU A 621 -15.81 6.21 -12.24
C GLU A 621 -14.40 6.25 -12.85
N ARG A 622 -13.54 5.27 -12.52
CA ARG A 622 -12.19 5.14 -13.10
C ARG A 622 -12.25 4.91 -14.60
N LEU A 623 -13.08 3.98 -15.06
CA LEU A 623 -13.23 3.70 -16.49
C LEU A 623 -13.84 4.88 -17.26
N SER A 624 -14.64 5.73 -16.61
CA SER A 624 -15.20 6.92 -17.24
C SER A 624 -14.18 7.95 -17.70
N LEU A 625 -12.94 7.85 -17.22
CA LEU A 625 -11.84 8.69 -17.69
C LEU A 625 -11.33 8.26 -19.08
N CYS A 626 -11.66 7.06 -19.57
CA CYS A 626 -11.26 6.59 -20.90
C CYS A 626 -12.16 7.24 -21.99
N PRO A 627 -11.60 8.01 -22.94
CA PRO A 627 -12.37 8.69 -23.98
C PRO A 627 -13.24 7.75 -24.82
N GLU A 628 -12.75 6.55 -25.15
CA GLU A 628 -13.44 5.58 -26.03
C GLU A 628 -14.73 5.03 -25.41
N LEU A 629 -14.80 4.95 -24.09
CA LEU A 629 -16.03 4.58 -23.38
C LEU A 629 -17.03 5.73 -23.40
N ARG A 630 -16.55 6.98 -23.42
CA ARG A 630 -17.37 8.17 -23.53
C ARG A 630 -17.79 8.45 -24.97
N ASP A 631 -17.05 8.14 -26.01
CA ASP A 631 -17.55 8.34 -27.39
C ASP A 631 -18.33 7.12 -27.93
N GLY A 632 -18.23 5.98 -27.24
CA GLY A 632 -18.90 4.73 -27.57
C GLY A 632 -18.12 3.82 -28.52
N SER A 633 -16.92 4.23 -28.94
CA SER A 633 -16.00 3.39 -29.73
C SER A 633 -15.46 2.19 -28.94
N ALA A 634 -15.58 2.21 -27.61
CA ALA A 634 -15.48 1.04 -26.75
C ALA A 634 -16.81 0.76 -26.02
N GLU A 635 -17.06 -0.50 -25.67
CA GLU A 635 -18.15 -0.91 -24.76
C GLU A 635 -17.59 -1.62 -23.53
N ILE A 636 -18.22 -1.41 -22.37
CA ILE A 636 -18.12 -2.34 -21.24
C ILE A 636 -19.19 -3.40 -21.41
N LEU A 637 -18.80 -4.67 -21.41
CA LEU A 637 -19.70 -5.81 -21.39
C LEU A 637 -19.59 -6.51 -20.03
N LEU A 638 -20.47 -6.14 -19.10
CA LEU A 638 -20.52 -6.70 -17.76
C LEU A 638 -21.39 -7.97 -17.75
N ILE A 639 -20.80 -9.08 -17.34
CA ILE A 639 -21.47 -10.38 -17.19
C ILE A 639 -21.68 -10.65 -15.71
N ASP A 640 -22.89 -10.37 -15.23
CA ASP A 640 -23.32 -10.66 -13.86
C ASP A 640 -23.57 -12.17 -13.72
N ALA A 641 -22.67 -12.84 -12.99
CA ALA A 641 -22.68 -14.27 -12.70
C ALA A 641 -23.73 -14.65 -11.64
N ASN A 642 -24.95 -14.12 -11.78
CA ASN A 642 -26.10 -14.31 -10.90
C ASN A 642 -25.84 -13.84 -9.46
N SER A 643 -25.51 -12.57 -9.32
CA SER A 643 -25.31 -11.89 -8.04
C SER A 643 -26.57 -11.85 -7.20
N ASN A 644 -26.40 -11.88 -5.87
CA ASN A 644 -27.48 -11.67 -4.92
C ASN A 644 -27.93 -10.20 -4.89
N SER A 645 -27.03 -9.28 -5.26
CA SER A 645 -27.28 -7.86 -5.42
C SER A 645 -27.69 -7.52 -6.87
N PRO A 646 -28.38 -6.38 -7.10
CA PRO A 646 -28.81 -5.92 -8.42
C PRO A 646 -27.67 -5.23 -9.18
N ASP A 647 -26.57 -5.94 -9.41
CA ASP A 647 -25.32 -5.37 -9.94
C ASP A 647 -25.49 -4.89 -11.39
N ALA A 648 -26.27 -5.60 -12.20
CA ALA A 648 -26.62 -5.20 -13.57
C ALA A 648 -27.40 -3.87 -13.61
N GLU A 649 -28.39 -3.68 -12.74
CA GLU A 649 -29.14 -2.42 -12.65
C GLU A 649 -28.28 -1.27 -12.13
N ILE A 650 -27.49 -1.51 -11.09
CA ILE A 650 -26.57 -0.52 -10.51
C ILE A 650 -25.58 -0.05 -11.57
N SER A 651 -24.95 -0.96 -12.30
CA SER A 651 -23.94 -0.64 -13.31
C SER A 651 -24.51 0.20 -14.45
N VAL A 652 -25.70 -0.14 -14.97
CA VAL A 652 -26.35 0.66 -16.04
C VAL A 652 -26.79 2.03 -15.54
N LYS A 653 -27.30 2.14 -14.31
CA LYS A 653 -27.63 3.45 -13.71
C LYS A 653 -26.38 4.34 -13.65
N LEU A 654 -25.29 3.84 -13.08
CA LEU A 654 -24.02 4.57 -12.96
C LEU A 654 -23.43 4.91 -14.34
N ALA A 655 -23.47 3.99 -15.29
CA ALA A 655 -23.00 4.24 -16.65
C ALA A 655 -23.77 5.38 -17.34
N ASN A 656 -25.07 5.50 -17.09
CA ASN A 656 -25.87 6.62 -17.58
C ASN A 656 -25.49 7.96 -16.93
N GLU A 657 -25.23 7.96 -15.61
CA GLU A 657 -24.78 9.14 -14.87
C GLU A 657 -23.40 9.62 -15.33
N LEU A 658 -22.49 8.68 -15.58
CA LEU A 658 -21.12 8.96 -16.06
C LEU A 658 -21.03 9.20 -17.57
N GLY A 659 -22.11 8.91 -18.31
CA GLY A 659 -22.17 9.09 -19.76
C GLY A 659 -21.21 8.18 -20.53
N ILE A 660 -21.15 6.89 -20.15
CA ILE A 660 -20.31 5.85 -20.77
C ILE A 660 -21.11 4.70 -21.38
N SER A 661 -20.51 4.04 -22.36
CA SER A 661 -21.07 2.87 -23.06
C SER A 661 -20.91 1.59 -22.24
N LEU A 662 -22.03 1.04 -21.76
CA LEU A 662 -22.06 -0.18 -20.96
C LEU A 662 -23.28 -1.03 -21.31
N ARG A 663 -23.07 -2.34 -21.41
CA ARG A 663 -24.09 -3.37 -21.50
C ARG A 663 -23.88 -4.38 -20.38
N ALA A 664 -24.91 -4.59 -19.57
CA ALA A 664 -24.92 -5.57 -18.50
C ALA A 664 -25.80 -6.75 -18.89
N VAL A 665 -25.30 -7.96 -18.69
CA VAL A 665 -26.05 -9.20 -18.93
C VAL A 665 -26.01 -10.04 -17.66
N ARG A 666 -27.17 -10.37 -17.11
CA ARG A 666 -27.32 -11.28 -15.98
C ARG A 666 -27.69 -12.67 -16.47
N VAL A 667 -26.96 -13.68 -16.01
CA VAL A 667 -27.23 -15.10 -16.34
C VAL A 667 -28.10 -15.80 -15.29
N SER A 668 -28.79 -16.87 -15.69
CA SER A 668 -29.79 -17.57 -14.85
C SER A 668 -29.24 -18.34 -13.65
N LYS A 669 -27.93 -18.57 -13.56
CA LYS A 669 -27.30 -19.30 -12.47
C LYS A 669 -25.87 -18.83 -12.22
N ARG A 670 -25.29 -19.22 -11.07
CA ARG A 670 -23.89 -18.91 -10.79
C ARG A 670 -22.96 -19.66 -11.75
N VAL A 671 -22.01 -18.93 -12.34
CA VAL A 671 -21.03 -19.44 -13.29
C VAL A 671 -19.59 -19.11 -12.86
N THR A 672 -18.60 -19.78 -13.46
CA THR A 672 -17.17 -19.50 -13.25
C THR A 672 -16.73 -18.23 -13.98
N ILE A 673 -15.54 -17.73 -13.69
CA ILE A 673 -14.96 -16.58 -14.40
C ILE A 673 -14.77 -16.93 -15.88
N GLN A 674 -14.27 -18.13 -16.18
CA GLN A 674 -14.04 -18.62 -17.53
C GLN A 674 -15.35 -18.77 -18.31
N ASP A 675 -16.43 -19.25 -17.67
CA ASP A 675 -17.77 -19.25 -18.27
C ASP A 675 -18.23 -17.83 -18.62
N ALA A 676 -18.12 -16.89 -17.68
CA ALA A 676 -18.51 -15.50 -17.90
C ALA A 676 -17.69 -14.85 -19.02
N TRP A 677 -16.39 -15.12 -19.08
CA TRP A 677 -15.50 -14.67 -20.16
C TRP A 677 -15.89 -15.26 -21.51
N ASN A 678 -16.10 -16.58 -21.59
CA ASN A 678 -16.52 -17.24 -22.83
C ASN A 678 -17.85 -16.68 -23.33
N TYR A 679 -18.83 -16.54 -22.44
CA TYR A 679 -20.10 -15.91 -22.78
C TYR A 679 -19.87 -14.47 -23.28
N GLY A 680 -19.10 -13.68 -22.54
CA GLY A 680 -18.69 -12.33 -22.92
C GLY A 680 -18.04 -12.25 -24.31
N ILE A 681 -17.13 -13.17 -24.65
CA ILE A 681 -16.47 -13.23 -25.96
C ILE A 681 -17.47 -13.44 -27.09
N THR A 682 -18.44 -14.34 -26.90
CA THR A 682 -19.49 -14.58 -27.91
C THR A 682 -20.39 -13.37 -28.10
N GLN A 683 -20.62 -12.60 -27.03
CA GLN A 683 -21.47 -11.41 -27.03
C GLN A 683 -20.73 -10.13 -27.40
N ALA A 684 -19.39 -10.10 -27.34
CA ALA A 684 -18.55 -8.95 -27.65
C ALA A 684 -18.72 -8.53 -29.12
N ARG A 685 -18.84 -7.23 -29.37
CA ARG A 685 -19.00 -6.70 -30.73
C ARG A 685 -17.74 -6.05 -31.28
N GLY A 686 -16.78 -5.76 -30.42
CA GLY A 686 -15.48 -5.23 -30.78
C GLY A 686 -14.59 -6.25 -31.47
N ASP A 687 -13.72 -5.74 -32.35
CA ASP A 687 -12.63 -6.51 -32.96
C ASP A 687 -11.52 -6.81 -31.95
N TYR A 688 -11.43 -5.98 -30.89
CA TYR A 688 -10.48 -6.11 -29.80
C TYR A 688 -11.17 -6.39 -28.47
N ILE A 689 -10.56 -7.28 -27.68
CA ILE A 689 -11.04 -7.69 -26.36
C ILE A 689 -10.01 -7.32 -25.30
N SER A 690 -10.52 -6.78 -24.20
CA SER A 690 -9.81 -6.63 -22.92
C SER A 690 -10.67 -7.26 -21.82
N PHE A 691 -10.05 -7.77 -20.75
CA PHE A 691 -10.78 -8.29 -19.58
C PHE A 691 -10.43 -7.48 -18.34
N LEU A 692 -11.41 -7.29 -17.47
CA LEU A 692 -11.21 -6.70 -16.15
C LEU A 692 -12.05 -7.42 -15.10
N GLY A 693 -11.50 -7.56 -13.89
CA GLY A 693 -12.26 -7.68 -12.67
C GLY A 693 -12.73 -6.31 -12.16
N VAL A 694 -13.76 -6.28 -11.31
CA VAL A 694 -14.24 -5.05 -10.64
C VAL A 694 -13.24 -4.45 -9.65
N ASP A 695 -12.20 -5.22 -9.29
CA ASP A 695 -11.04 -4.83 -8.50
C ASP A 695 -9.82 -4.49 -9.38
N GLU A 696 -10.00 -4.41 -10.69
CA GLU A 696 -9.00 -4.02 -11.67
C GLU A 696 -9.44 -2.75 -12.39
N THR A 697 -8.48 -2.00 -12.92
CA THR A 697 -8.77 -0.82 -13.75
C THR A 697 -7.64 -0.60 -14.73
N ILE A 698 -7.90 0.29 -15.68
CA ILE A 698 -6.93 0.80 -16.64
C ILE A 698 -6.80 2.31 -16.53
N TYR A 699 -5.67 2.85 -16.97
CA TYR A 699 -5.45 4.28 -17.06
C TYR A 699 -6.11 4.86 -18.33
N PRO A 700 -6.42 6.18 -18.36
CA PRO A 700 -7.24 6.79 -19.42
C PRO A 700 -6.76 6.54 -20.85
N THR A 701 -5.43 6.46 -21.06
CA THR A 701 -4.81 6.26 -22.38
C THR A 701 -4.63 4.78 -22.77
N ALA A 702 -5.08 3.84 -21.93
CA ALA A 702 -4.82 2.42 -22.12
C ALA A 702 -5.49 1.85 -23.38
N LEU A 703 -6.78 2.13 -23.57
CA LEU A 703 -7.53 1.60 -24.72
C LEU A 703 -6.96 2.11 -26.05
N THR A 704 -6.59 3.38 -26.10
CA THR A 704 -5.92 4.00 -27.25
C THR A 704 -4.60 3.29 -27.54
N ALA A 705 -3.68 3.28 -26.57
CA ALA A 705 -2.32 2.76 -26.77
C ALA A 705 -2.29 1.26 -27.12
N LEU A 706 -3.14 0.46 -26.47
CA LEU A 706 -3.25 -0.98 -26.73
C LEU A 706 -3.84 -1.23 -28.13
N SER A 707 -4.92 -0.54 -28.49
CA SER A 707 -5.55 -0.73 -29.80
C SER A 707 -4.67 -0.22 -30.95
N GLU A 708 -3.91 0.86 -30.76
CA GLU A 708 -2.94 1.38 -31.73
C GLU A 708 -1.77 0.42 -31.96
N ALA A 709 -1.26 -0.22 -30.90
CA ALA A 709 -0.23 -1.24 -31.02
C ALA A 709 -0.69 -2.44 -31.87
N LEU A 710 -1.96 -2.84 -31.73
CA LEU A 710 -2.56 -3.87 -32.60
C LEU A 710 -2.81 -3.36 -34.03
N ASN A 711 -3.31 -2.14 -34.22
CA ASN A 711 -3.55 -1.61 -35.58
C ASN A 711 -2.25 -1.47 -36.38
N SER A 712 -1.18 -1.02 -35.72
CA SER A 712 0.10 -0.75 -36.37
C SER A 712 0.84 -2.02 -36.79
N ASN A 713 0.44 -3.18 -36.25
CA ASN A 713 1.04 -4.46 -36.58
C ASN A 713 -0.03 -5.57 -36.68
N PRO A 714 -0.56 -5.84 -37.89
CA PRO A 714 -1.56 -6.88 -38.14
C PRO A 714 -1.14 -8.29 -37.69
N GLU A 715 0.17 -8.55 -37.62
CA GLU A 715 0.71 -9.84 -37.20
C GLU A 715 0.65 -10.06 -35.68
N ILE A 716 0.46 -9.01 -34.87
CA ILE A 716 0.35 -9.17 -33.42
C ILE A 716 -1.07 -9.59 -33.06
N ASP A 717 -1.17 -10.65 -32.24
CA ASP A 717 -2.43 -11.18 -31.74
C ASP A 717 -2.81 -10.57 -30.38
N TRP A 718 -1.81 -10.32 -29.52
CA TRP A 718 -1.98 -9.84 -28.15
C TRP A 718 -0.93 -8.78 -27.80
N VAL A 719 -1.36 -7.65 -27.23
CA VAL A 719 -0.49 -6.63 -26.64
C VAL A 719 -0.63 -6.55 -25.12
N MET A 720 0.50 -6.37 -24.42
CA MET A 720 0.58 -6.23 -22.98
C MET A 720 1.32 -4.97 -22.56
N SER A 721 0.83 -4.27 -21.54
CA SER A 721 1.55 -3.17 -20.87
C SER A 721 2.15 -3.61 -19.55
N ASN A 722 2.90 -2.73 -18.89
CA ASN A 722 3.20 -2.89 -17.45
C ASN A 722 1.91 -2.68 -16.64
N SER A 723 1.87 -3.23 -15.42
CA SER A 723 0.77 -3.01 -14.48
C SER A 723 1.25 -2.88 -13.04
N ILE A 724 0.43 -2.28 -12.18
CA ILE A 724 0.75 -2.07 -10.77
C ILE A 724 -0.32 -2.65 -9.86
N VAL A 725 0.09 -3.22 -8.73
CA VAL A 725 -0.77 -3.65 -7.63
C VAL A 725 -0.74 -2.57 -6.57
N THR A 726 -1.90 -2.05 -6.23
CA THR A 726 -2.06 -0.92 -5.32
C THR A 726 -2.97 -1.30 -4.17
N GLU A 727 -2.47 -1.18 -2.94
CA GLU A 727 -3.27 -1.37 -1.74
C GLU A 727 -4.30 -0.24 -1.63
N VAL A 728 -5.55 -0.64 -1.41
CA VAL A 728 -6.66 0.25 -1.13
C VAL A 728 -7.38 -0.18 0.12
N ASP A 729 -8.12 0.73 0.76
CA ASP A 729 -9.02 0.33 1.83
C ASP A 729 -10.34 -0.27 1.31
N ALA A 730 -11.27 -0.56 2.22
CA ALA A 730 -12.56 -1.14 1.89
C ALA A 730 -13.44 -0.25 0.98
N LYS A 731 -13.11 1.03 0.81
CA LYS A 731 -13.79 1.96 -0.10
C LYS A 731 -13.04 2.16 -1.42
N GLY A 732 -11.86 1.56 -1.57
CA GLY A 732 -11.00 1.74 -2.75
C GLY A 732 -10.09 2.97 -2.67
N GLU A 733 -9.96 3.60 -1.49
CA GLU A 733 -9.07 4.76 -1.32
C GLU A 733 -7.60 4.31 -1.32
N PHE A 734 -6.76 5.04 -2.08
CA PHE A 734 -5.33 4.74 -2.24
C PHE A 734 -4.57 4.73 -0.90
N ARG A 735 -3.90 3.61 -0.61
CA ARG A 735 -3.00 3.47 0.54
C ARG A 735 -1.54 3.54 0.12
N LYS A 736 -1.10 2.62 -0.73
CA LYS A 736 0.27 2.54 -1.26
C LYS A 736 0.34 1.60 -2.46
N ASP A 737 1.38 1.76 -3.28
CA ASP A 737 1.73 0.73 -4.26
C ASP A 737 2.44 -0.44 -3.56
N LEU A 738 2.06 -1.68 -3.91
CA LEU A 738 2.61 -2.91 -3.32
C LEU A 738 3.65 -3.57 -4.22
N MET A 739 3.35 -3.66 -5.51
CA MET A 739 4.14 -4.45 -6.45
C MET A 739 3.88 -4.00 -7.88
N ILE A 740 4.90 -4.11 -8.72
CA ILE A 740 4.81 -3.74 -10.13
C ILE A 740 5.16 -4.94 -10.98
N TYR A 741 4.33 -5.19 -11.99
CA TYR A 741 4.62 -6.11 -13.08
C TYR A 741 5.30 -5.33 -14.20
N ASP A 742 6.62 -5.25 -14.10
CA ASP A 742 7.51 -4.65 -15.08
C ASP A 742 7.86 -5.68 -16.16
N ARG A 743 7.26 -5.51 -17.33
CA ARG A 743 7.41 -6.35 -18.52
C ARG A 743 8.40 -5.77 -19.53
N ARG A 744 9.23 -4.81 -19.13
CA ARG A 744 10.37 -4.35 -19.96
C ARG A 744 11.27 -5.53 -20.31
N ASP A 745 11.81 -5.51 -21.52
CA ASP A 745 12.72 -6.55 -22.03
C ASP A 745 12.09 -7.96 -22.12
N ALA A 746 10.76 -8.06 -22.03
CA ALA A 746 10.05 -9.31 -22.26
C ALA A 746 10.33 -9.82 -23.68
N ASN A 747 10.50 -11.13 -23.81
CA ASN A 747 10.68 -11.80 -25.09
C ASN A 747 9.69 -12.97 -25.22
N VAL A 748 9.70 -13.63 -26.38
CA VAL A 748 8.77 -14.72 -26.70
C VAL A 748 8.82 -15.89 -25.71
N SER A 749 9.94 -16.12 -25.00
CA SER A 749 10.05 -17.17 -23.98
C SER A 749 9.57 -16.73 -22.60
N SER A 750 9.48 -15.42 -22.33
CA SER A 750 9.15 -14.87 -21.00
C SER A 750 7.85 -15.44 -20.41
N PRO A 751 6.74 -15.54 -21.16
CA PRO A 751 5.48 -16.08 -20.65
C PRO A 751 5.52 -17.57 -20.24
N PHE A 752 6.45 -18.35 -20.82
CA PHE A 752 6.65 -19.77 -20.49
C PHE A 752 7.46 -19.98 -19.21
N LEU A 753 8.28 -18.98 -18.88
CA LEU A 753 9.08 -18.97 -17.67
C LEU A 753 8.33 -18.33 -16.50
N GLU A 754 7.42 -17.40 -16.76
CA GLU A 754 6.67 -16.68 -15.73
C GLU A 754 5.33 -16.18 -16.27
N THR A 755 4.22 -16.65 -15.67
CA THR A 755 2.86 -16.49 -16.21
C THR A 755 2.34 -15.05 -16.17
N CYS A 756 2.91 -14.15 -15.36
CA CYS A 756 2.48 -12.75 -15.25
C CYS A 756 3.05 -11.87 -16.37
N TYR A 757 3.96 -12.36 -17.22
CA TYR A 757 4.32 -11.63 -18.45
C TYR A 757 3.12 -11.44 -19.37
N VAL A 758 2.13 -12.35 -19.36
CA VAL A 758 0.85 -12.14 -20.05
C VAL A 758 -0.27 -12.22 -19.03
N SER A 759 -0.99 -11.11 -18.86
CA SER A 759 -2.12 -10.98 -17.93
C SER A 759 -3.29 -10.27 -18.61
N TYR A 760 -4.36 -10.03 -17.88
CA TYR A 760 -5.53 -9.31 -18.40
C TYR A 760 -5.49 -7.83 -18.06
N VAL A 761 -4.99 -7.48 -16.86
CA VAL A 761 -4.76 -6.09 -16.46
C VAL A 761 -3.72 -5.44 -17.35
N GLY A 762 -4.14 -4.42 -18.12
CA GLY A 762 -3.29 -3.74 -19.11
C GLY A 762 -3.01 -4.58 -20.36
N GLY A 763 -3.86 -5.54 -20.69
CA GLY A 763 -3.75 -6.40 -21.87
C GLY A 763 -4.92 -6.24 -22.84
N MET A 764 -4.65 -6.39 -24.14
CA MET A 764 -5.69 -6.42 -25.17
C MET A 764 -5.29 -7.40 -26.27
N TYR A 765 -6.27 -8.14 -26.80
CA TYR A 765 -6.03 -9.04 -27.93
C TYR A 765 -7.14 -9.00 -28.98
N ARG A 766 -6.85 -9.54 -30.16
CA ARG A 766 -7.83 -9.65 -31.25
C ARG A 766 -8.87 -10.71 -30.93
N LYS A 767 -10.16 -10.38 -31.07
CA LYS A 767 -11.24 -11.36 -30.86
C LYS A 767 -11.08 -12.63 -31.69
N ASN A 768 -10.56 -12.51 -32.92
CA ASN A 768 -10.42 -13.63 -33.84
C ASN A 768 -9.40 -14.71 -33.40
N ILE A 769 -8.63 -14.50 -32.32
CA ILE A 769 -7.80 -15.57 -31.75
C ILE A 769 -8.65 -16.76 -31.32
N HIS A 770 -9.91 -16.54 -30.92
CA HIS A 770 -10.82 -17.61 -30.50
C HIS A 770 -11.31 -18.50 -31.65
N GLU A 771 -11.30 -18.00 -32.89
CA GLU A 771 -11.58 -18.81 -34.08
C GLU A 771 -10.43 -19.79 -34.38
N LYS A 772 -9.20 -19.39 -34.02
CA LYS A 772 -7.98 -20.17 -34.29
C LYS A 772 -7.60 -21.10 -33.14
N PHE A 773 -7.73 -20.63 -31.91
CA PHE A 773 -7.16 -21.26 -30.71
C PHE A 773 -8.22 -21.69 -29.69
N GLY A 774 -9.50 -21.41 -29.95
CA GLY A 774 -10.61 -21.84 -29.11
C GLY A 774 -10.83 -20.97 -27.88
N TYR A 775 -11.58 -21.51 -26.94
CA TYR A 775 -12.14 -20.80 -25.77
C TYR A 775 -11.46 -21.23 -24.46
N TYR A 776 -11.81 -20.54 -23.37
CA TYR A 776 -11.36 -20.91 -22.03
C TYR A 776 -12.05 -22.20 -21.58
N ASP A 777 -11.35 -23.01 -20.80
CA ASP A 777 -11.95 -24.16 -20.15
C ASP A 777 -12.78 -23.72 -18.93
N SER A 778 -14.10 -23.84 -19.04
CA SER A 778 -15.04 -23.41 -17.99
C SER A 778 -15.05 -24.27 -16.74
N THR A 779 -14.38 -25.44 -16.77
CA THR A 779 -14.28 -26.34 -15.62
C THR A 779 -13.32 -25.83 -14.54
N PHE A 780 -12.48 -24.85 -14.84
CA PHE A 780 -11.62 -24.20 -13.86
C PHE A 780 -12.38 -23.26 -12.93
N LYS A 781 -11.92 -23.13 -11.69
CA LYS A 781 -12.43 -22.11 -10.74
C LYS A 781 -11.49 -20.93 -10.60
N GLY A 782 -10.19 -21.09 -10.87
CA GLY A 782 -9.21 -20.03 -10.74
C GLY A 782 -8.06 -20.06 -11.74
N ALA A 783 -7.58 -21.24 -12.15
CA ALA A 783 -6.36 -21.36 -12.97
C ALA A 783 -6.62 -21.43 -14.49
N GLY A 784 -7.86 -21.25 -14.95
CA GLY A 784 -8.20 -21.39 -16.37
C GLY A 784 -7.56 -20.31 -17.26
N ASP A 785 -7.19 -19.18 -16.68
CA ASP A 785 -6.43 -18.13 -17.37
C ASP A 785 -5.01 -18.61 -17.75
N THR A 786 -4.40 -19.38 -16.85
CA THR A 786 -3.06 -19.94 -16.96
C THR A 786 -3.05 -21.14 -17.90
N GLU A 787 -4.09 -21.96 -17.88
CA GLU A 787 -4.29 -23.02 -18.87
C GLU A 787 -4.38 -22.44 -20.29
N PHE A 788 -5.26 -21.44 -20.49
CA PHE A 788 -5.45 -20.83 -21.80
C PHE A 788 -4.12 -20.30 -22.33
N LYS A 789 -3.42 -19.48 -21.55
CA LYS A 789 -2.08 -18.96 -21.88
C LYS A 789 -1.11 -20.08 -22.26
N SER A 790 -0.97 -21.11 -21.43
CA SER A 790 -0.01 -22.21 -21.69
C SER A 790 -0.34 -22.99 -22.96
N ARG A 791 -1.62 -23.08 -23.31
CA ARG A 791 -2.13 -23.76 -24.50
C ARG A 791 -1.94 -22.96 -25.79
N VAL A 792 -2.12 -21.63 -25.75
CA VAL A 792 -2.19 -20.79 -26.97
C VAL A 792 -0.92 -19.97 -27.24
N LEU A 793 -0.15 -19.60 -26.22
CA LEU A 793 1.05 -18.76 -26.36
C LEU A 793 2.13 -19.34 -27.29
N PRO A 794 2.31 -20.67 -27.47
CA PRO A 794 3.25 -21.20 -28.46
C PRO A 794 3.02 -20.68 -29.88
N SER A 795 1.78 -20.35 -30.23
CA SER A 795 1.38 -19.92 -31.57
C SER A 795 0.96 -18.44 -31.64
N LEU A 796 0.79 -17.76 -30.51
CA LEU A 796 0.42 -16.35 -30.47
C LEU A 796 1.63 -15.43 -30.60
N LYS A 797 1.45 -14.36 -31.36
CA LYS A 797 2.42 -13.25 -31.42
C LYS A 797 2.05 -12.18 -30.39
N VAL A 798 2.88 -12.05 -29.37
CA VAL A 798 2.70 -11.09 -28.27
C VAL A 798 3.68 -9.94 -28.38
N THR A 799 3.22 -8.71 -28.14
CA THR A 799 4.09 -7.52 -28.01
C THR A 799 3.88 -6.81 -26.67
N TYR A 800 4.84 -5.97 -26.29
CA TYR A 800 4.88 -5.31 -24.99
C TYR A 800 5.06 -3.80 -25.12
N ILE A 801 4.21 -3.02 -24.45
CA ILE A 801 4.31 -1.57 -24.33
C ILE A 801 5.03 -1.24 -23.03
N ASN A 802 6.12 -0.47 -23.11
CA ASN A 802 6.84 0.03 -21.94
C ASN A 802 6.13 1.23 -21.29
N ALA A 803 4.91 1.00 -20.81
CA ALA A 803 4.11 1.96 -20.06
C ALA A 803 3.24 1.22 -19.04
N VAL A 804 2.98 1.82 -17.89
CA VAL A 804 1.97 1.30 -16.96
C VAL A 804 0.60 1.76 -17.45
N LEU A 805 -0.22 0.83 -17.95
CA LEU A 805 -1.57 1.11 -18.43
C LEU A 805 -2.67 0.39 -17.62
N GLY A 806 -2.30 -0.56 -16.76
CA GLY A 806 -3.22 -1.28 -15.89
C GLY A 806 -2.89 -1.17 -14.40
N GLU A 807 -3.91 -1.22 -13.56
CA GLU A 807 -3.83 -1.13 -12.09
C GLU A 807 -4.76 -2.19 -11.46
N PHE A 808 -4.23 -2.97 -10.52
CA PHE A 808 -4.97 -3.94 -9.71
C PHE A 808 -5.14 -3.36 -8.32
N LEU A 809 -6.39 -3.18 -7.88
CA LEU A 809 -6.75 -2.63 -6.57
C LEU A 809 -6.83 -3.77 -5.55
N ASN A 810 -5.82 -3.86 -4.69
CA ASN A 810 -5.77 -4.83 -3.61
C ASN A 810 -6.58 -4.35 -2.40
N TYR A 811 -7.86 -4.71 -2.39
CA TYR A 811 -8.78 -4.53 -1.25
C TYR A 811 -8.37 -5.37 -0.03
N PRO A 812 -8.81 -5.01 1.19
CA PRO A 812 -8.44 -5.70 2.42
C PRO A 812 -9.09 -7.08 2.61
N GLU A 813 -10.03 -7.47 1.74
CA GLU A 813 -10.68 -8.77 1.76
C GLU A 813 -9.79 -9.87 1.18
N GLU A 814 -10.01 -11.12 1.61
CA GLU A 814 -9.26 -12.25 1.07
C GLU A 814 -9.60 -12.46 -0.42
N ARG A 815 -8.57 -12.63 -1.23
CA ARG A 815 -8.74 -12.84 -2.67
C ARG A 815 -9.30 -14.24 -2.93
N THR A 816 -10.29 -14.33 -3.82
CA THR A 816 -10.83 -15.62 -4.25
C THR A 816 -9.75 -16.50 -4.90
N THR A 817 -8.82 -15.88 -5.64
CA THR A 817 -7.68 -16.54 -6.31
C THR A 817 -6.59 -17.04 -5.36
N ALA A 818 -6.69 -16.73 -4.07
CA ALA A 818 -5.75 -17.17 -3.05
C ALA A 818 -6.06 -18.62 -2.57
N SER A 819 -7.22 -19.21 -2.90
CA SER A 819 -7.55 -20.54 -2.37
C SER A 819 -6.52 -21.62 -2.70
N GLU A 820 -6.15 -22.43 -1.69
CA GLU A 820 -5.27 -23.61 -1.84
C GLU A 820 -5.82 -24.62 -2.86
N ARG A 821 -7.15 -24.62 -3.10
CA ARG A 821 -7.77 -25.45 -4.12
C ARG A 821 -7.33 -25.05 -5.53
N ILE A 822 -7.10 -23.76 -5.78
CA ILE A 822 -6.71 -23.26 -7.11
C ILE A 822 -5.31 -23.75 -7.48
N GLU A 823 -4.43 -23.91 -6.49
CA GLU A 823 -3.11 -24.50 -6.75
C GLU A 823 -3.16 -25.96 -7.22
N LEU A 824 -4.22 -26.71 -6.87
CA LEU A 824 -4.41 -28.06 -7.41
C LEU A 824 -4.76 -28.02 -8.89
N GLU A 825 -5.45 -26.98 -9.36
CA GLU A 825 -5.76 -26.79 -10.78
C GLU A 825 -4.49 -26.55 -11.63
N ASP A 826 -3.40 -26.05 -11.02
CA ASP A 826 -2.11 -25.87 -11.70
C ASP A 826 -1.50 -27.17 -12.21
N ILE A 827 -1.92 -28.33 -11.71
CA ILE A 827 -1.52 -29.63 -12.26
C ILE A 827 -1.78 -29.66 -13.77
N ARG A 828 -2.97 -29.22 -14.19
CA ARG A 828 -3.38 -29.19 -15.59
C ARG A 828 -3.27 -27.81 -16.26
N ALA A 829 -3.23 -26.71 -15.49
CA ALA A 829 -3.05 -25.38 -16.06
C ALA A 829 -1.57 -25.02 -16.35
N TRP A 830 -0.62 -25.59 -15.60
CA TRP A 830 0.78 -25.17 -15.66
C TRP A 830 1.79 -26.33 -15.58
N TYR A 831 1.71 -27.19 -14.56
CA TYR A 831 2.72 -28.22 -14.31
C TYR A 831 2.84 -29.21 -15.47
N ILE A 832 1.71 -29.63 -16.05
CA ILE A 832 1.69 -30.57 -17.18
C ILE A 832 2.45 -30.03 -18.41
N PHE A 833 2.36 -28.73 -18.69
CA PHE A 833 3.03 -28.07 -19.82
C PHE A 833 4.55 -28.03 -19.67
N ARG A 834 5.06 -28.25 -18.46
CA ARG A 834 6.48 -28.18 -18.12
C ARG A 834 7.15 -29.55 -18.04
N THR A 835 6.41 -30.60 -18.38
CA THR A 835 6.92 -31.97 -18.53
C THR A 835 7.51 -32.19 -19.94
N PRO A 836 8.26 -33.27 -20.20
CA PRO A 836 8.73 -33.58 -21.55
C PRO A 836 7.62 -33.56 -22.61
N GLY A 837 6.48 -34.23 -22.35
CA GLY A 837 5.34 -34.22 -23.27
C GLY A 837 4.70 -32.84 -23.44
N GLY A 838 4.66 -32.05 -22.37
CA GLY A 838 4.19 -30.66 -22.41
C GLY A 838 5.06 -29.76 -23.30
N LEU A 839 6.38 -29.88 -23.19
CA LEU A 839 7.30 -29.12 -24.04
C LEU A 839 7.27 -29.61 -25.49
N ILE A 840 7.13 -30.91 -25.74
CA ILE A 840 6.93 -31.44 -27.10
C ILE A 840 5.65 -30.85 -27.71
N TYR A 841 4.55 -30.81 -26.95
CA TYR A 841 3.31 -30.17 -27.37
C TYR A 841 3.54 -28.70 -27.74
N GLN A 842 4.17 -27.92 -26.85
CA GLN A 842 4.43 -26.49 -27.11
C GLN A 842 5.34 -26.29 -28.33
N ALA A 843 6.40 -27.09 -28.48
CA ALA A 843 7.29 -27.00 -29.63
C ALA A 843 6.63 -27.43 -30.95
N SER A 844 5.64 -28.33 -30.92
CA SER A 844 4.87 -28.71 -32.12
C SER A 844 4.03 -27.56 -32.68
N LEU A 845 3.73 -26.57 -31.84
CA LEU A 845 2.91 -25.40 -32.15
C LEU A 845 3.72 -24.12 -32.38
N ALA A 846 5.01 -24.14 -32.04
CA ALA A 846 5.93 -23.01 -32.10
C ALA A 846 6.91 -23.11 -33.29
N ASP A 847 7.71 -22.07 -33.50
CA ASP A 847 8.77 -22.11 -34.52
C ASP A 847 9.95 -23.02 -34.11
N ARG A 848 10.76 -23.43 -35.10
CA ARG A 848 11.87 -24.39 -34.92
C ARG A 848 12.93 -23.95 -33.90
N SER A 849 13.04 -22.66 -33.60
CA SER A 849 14.03 -22.13 -32.65
C SER A 849 13.47 -21.95 -31.23
N PHE A 850 12.19 -22.28 -31.00
CA PHE A 850 11.54 -22.24 -29.69
C PHE A 850 12.35 -22.94 -28.59
N MET A 851 12.74 -24.21 -28.82
CA MET A 851 13.49 -25.00 -27.83
C MET A 851 14.86 -24.39 -27.50
N SER A 852 15.56 -23.84 -28.49
CA SER A 852 16.86 -23.17 -28.26
C SER A 852 16.68 -21.93 -27.39
N ARG A 853 15.72 -21.06 -27.74
CA ARG A 853 15.47 -19.82 -26.97
C ARG A 853 14.96 -20.11 -25.56
N LEU A 854 14.06 -21.08 -25.41
CA LEU A 854 13.56 -21.48 -24.10
C LEU A 854 14.69 -22.06 -23.23
N GLY A 855 15.55 -22.91 -23.79
CA GLY A 855 16.75 -23.42 -23.14
C GLY A 855 17.67 -22.30 -22.67
N GLU A 856 18.01 -21.36 -23.55
CA GLU A 856 18.86 -20.21 -23.20
C GLU A 856 18.26 -19.34 -22.09
N ASN A 857 17.00 -18.94 -22.24
CA ASN A 857 16.33 -18.05 -21.30
C ASN A 857 16.05 -18.73 -19.94
N SER A 858 15.89 -20.05 -19.91
CA SER A 858 15.75 -20.82 -18.65
C SER A 858 16.99 -20.73 -17.75
N LEU A 859 18.16 -20.46 -18.33
CA LEU A 859 19.42 -20.31 -17.59
C LEU A 859 19.57 -18.91 -16.95
N GLY A 860 18.71 -17.96 -17.31
CA GLY A 860 18.74 -16.61 -16.75
C GLY A 860 17.71 -15.69 -17.38
N TYR A 861 16.65 -15.37 -16.65
CA TYR A 861 15.60 -14.44 -17.06
C TYR A 861 15.20 -13.53 -15.90
N ARG A 862 14.52 -12.41 -16.16
CA ARG A 862 13.95 -11.55 -15.10
C ARG A 862 12.48 -11.92 -14.93
N LYS A 863 11.94 -11.99 -13.72
CA LYS A 863 10.48 -12.09 -13.54
C LYS A 863 9.86 -10.71 -13.62
N SER A 864 8.62 -10.61 -14.10
CA SER A 864 7.97 -9.31 -14.24
C SER A 864 7.85 -8.55 -12.91
N TYR A 865 7.77 -9.26 -11.79
CA TYR A 865 7.58 -8.68 -10.45
C TYR A 865 8.86 -8.59 -9.59
N CYS A 866 10.05 -8.82 -10.16
CA CYS A 866 11.31 -8.64 -9.44
C CYS A 866 12.41 -8.01 -10.30
N GLU A 867 13.42 -7.45 -9.63
CA GLU A 867 14.57 -6.80 -10.28
C GLU A 867 15.77 -7.75 -10.44
N HIS A 868 15.77 -8.90 -9.75
CA HIS A 868 16.84 -9.90 -9.86
C HIS A 868 16.67 -10.83 -11.06
N LYS A 869 17.76 -11.44 -11.52
CA LYS A 869 17.71 -12.57 -12.48
C LYS A 869 17.36 -13.87 -11.76
N SER A 870 16.39 -14.59 -12.28
CA SER A 870 15.91 -15.92 -11.87
C SER A 870 16.36 -16.99 -12.88
N THR A 871 16.27 -18.26 -12.48
CA THR A 871 16.57 -19.42 -13.33
C THR A 871 15.49 -20.49 -13.21
N ASP A 872 15.28 -21.23 -14.30
CA ASP A 872 14.32 -22.32 -14.41
C ASP A 872 15.02 -23.63 -14.80
N ILE A 873 15.67 -24.26 -13.82
CA ILE A 873 16.50 -25.44 -14.06
C ILE A 873 15.68 -26.69 -14.42
N GLU A 874 14.38 -26.72 -14.12
CA GLU A 874 13.49 -27.82 -14.50
C GLU A 874 13.25 -27.82 -16.01
N ILE A 875 12.95 -26.63 -16.57
CA ILE A 875 12.88 -26.44 -18.02
C ILE A 875 14.24 -26.70 -18.66
N ALA A 876 15.32 -26.16 -18.10
CA ALA A 876 16.67 -26.38 -18.63
C ALA A 876 17.04 -27.87 -18.74
N SER A 877 16.77 -28.65 -17.68
CA SER A 877 16.98 -30.11 -17.65
C SER A 877 16.10 -30.84 -18.66
N THR A 878 14.82 -30.45 -18.77
CA THR A 878 13.89 -31.08 -19.72
C THR A 878 14.33 -30.84 -21.17
N VAL A 879 14.69 -29.61 -21.53
CA VAL A 879 15.21 -29.25 -22.86
C VAL A 879 16.50 -30.03 -23.17
N TYR A 880 17.40 -30.19 -22.20
CA TYR A 880 18.61 -31.00 -22.36
C TYR A 880 18.30 -32.47 -22.68
N HIS A 881 17.37 -33.08 -21.96
CA HIS A 881 17.01 -34.49 -22.17
C HIS A 881 16.37 -34.73 -23.54
N LEU A 882 15.45 -33.86 -23.96
CA LEU A 882 14.85 -33.92 -25.30
C LEU A 882 15.90 -33.78 -26.40
N ALA A 883 16.82 -32.81 -26.28
CA ALA A 883 17.89 -32.65 -27.26
C ALA A 883 18.87 -33.84 -27.28
N LYS A 884 19.20 -34.41 -26.12
CA LYS A 884 20.08 -35.59 -26.00
C LYS A 884 19.46 -36.84 -26.65
N ASN A 885 18.14 -36.98 -26.58
CA ASN A 885 17.41 -38.11 -27.18
C ASN A 885 17.25 -37.97 -28.71
N GLY A 886 17.71 -36.87 -29.29
CA GLY A 886 17.61 -36.61 -30.73
C GLY A 886 16.30 -35.95 -31.15
N ASP A 887 15.45 -35.54 -30.19
CA ASP A 887 14.16 -34.89 -30.50
C ASP A 887 14.36 -33.48 -31.08
N TYR A 888 15.46 -32.80 -30.71
CA TYR A 888 15.80 -31.44 -31.17
C TYR A 888 17.31 -31.22 -31.32
N SER A 889 17.71 -30.37 -32.26
CA SER A 889 19.09 -29.94 -32.44
C SER A 889 19.36 -28.62 -31.72
N LEU A 890 20.42 -28.58 -30.90
CA LEU A 890 20.89 -27.42 -30.16
C LEU A 890 22.39 -27.24 -30.41
N SER A 891 22.92 -26.03 -30.19
CA SER A 891 24.36 -25.80 -30.26
C SER A 891 25.11 -26.54 -29.14
N ASP A 892 26.34 -26.97 -29.42
CA ASP A 892 27.19 -27.68 -28.45
C ASP A 892 27.43 -26.86 -27.16
N ASP A 893 27.56 -25.53 -27.29
CA ASP A 893 27.73 -24.62 -26.16
C ASP A 893 26.47 -24.60 -25.27
N LEU A 894 25.28 -24.51 -25.87
CA LEU A 894 24.03 -24.53 -25.13
C LEU A 894 23.81 -25.90 -24.47
N LEU A 895 24.04 -27.00 -25.17
CA LEU A 895 23.95 -28.36 -24.62
C LEU A 895 24.84 -28.53 -23.38
N LYS A 896 26.06 -27.99 -23.43
CA LYS A 896 26.99 -28.02 -22.28
C LYS A 896 26.45 -27.23 -21.08
N LYS A 897 25.87 -26.04 -21.31
CA LYS A 897 25.26 -25.22 -20.26
C LYS A 897 24.03 -25.91 -19.64
N LEU A 898 23.14 -26.46 -20.46
CA LEU A 898 21.94 -27.16 -19.99
C LEU A 898 22.30 -28.46 -19.24
N LYS A 899 23.32 -29.19 -19.69
CA LYS A 899 23.86 -30.36 -18.97
C LYS A 899 24.32 -30.01 -17.56
N ASN A 900 24.94 -28.85 -17.36
CA ASN A 900 25.34 -28.39 -16.04
C ASN A 900 24.10 -28.09 -15.16
N ALA A 901 23.06 -27.47 -15.72
CA ALA A 901 21.80 -27.23 -15.02
C ALA A 901 21.09 -28.54 -14.63
N ASP A 902 21.11 -29.54 -15.52
CA ASP A 902 20.61 -30.89 -15.21
C ASP A 902 21.40 -31.52 -14.06
N GLN A 903 22.73 -31.52 -14.10
CA GLN A 903 23.57 -32.05 -13.01
C GLN A 903 23.25 -31.40 -11.66
N GLN A 904 22.97 -30.08 -11.66
CA GLN A 904 22.51 -29.39 -10.46
C GLN A 904 21.15 -29.93 -9.99
N LEU A 905 20.15 -30.01 -10.88
CA LEU A 905 18.83 -30.55 -10.55
C LEU A 905 18.91 -31.97 -9.99
N GLN A 906 19.71 -32.85 -10.61
CA GLN A 906 19.92 -34.21 -10.13
C GLN A 906 20.59 -34.23 -8.76
N THR A 907 21.57 -33.35 -8.52
CA THR A 907 22.20 -33.27 -7.20
C THR A 907 21.20 -32.80 -6.14
N LEU A 908 20.37 -31.81 -6.45
CA LEU A 908 19.28 -31.36 -5.58
C LEU A 908 18.32 -32.50 -5.24
N ARG A 909 17.84 -33.22 -6.25
CA ARG A 909 16.95 -34.37 -6.08
C ARG A 909 17.60 -35.50 -5.29
N ASN A 910 18.87 -35.82 -5.55
CA ASN A 910 19.61 -36.90 -4.87
C ASN A 910 19.84 -36.62 -3.38
N LEU A 911 20.12 -35.36 -3.02
CA LEU A 911 20.25 -34.94 -1.62
C LEU A 911 18.98 -35.21 -0.80
N LEU A 912 17.85 -35.37 -1.46
CA LEU A 912 16.55 -35.63 -0.84
C LEU A 912 16.09 -37.08 -1.07
N GLY A 913 16.44 -37.64 -2.23
CA GLY A 913 15.89 -38.88 -2.76
C GLY A 913 16.58 -40.16 -2.32
N PHE A 914 17.84 -40.14 -1.89
CA PHE A 914 18.54 -41.38 -1.52
C PHE A 914 19.40 -41.23 -0.26
N GLY A 915 18.87 -41.74 0.87
CA GLY A 915 19.68 -42.11 2.04
C GLY A 915 19.25 -41.53 3.40
N MET A 916 18.60 -40.36 3.43
CA MET A 916 18.28 -39.68 4.71
C MET A 916 17.03 -40.21 5.42
N TYR A 917 16.06 -40.77 4.69
CA TYR A 917 14.87 -41.38 5.31
C TYR A 917 15.09 -42.82 5.80
N LYS A 918 16.02 -43.57 5.17
CA LYS A 918 16.34 -44.95 5.59
C LYS A 918 17.33 -45.02 6.76
N LYS A 919 18.14 -43.98 7.02
CA LYS A 919 19.05 -43.93 8.18
C LYS A 919 18.58 -42.90 9.20
N LYS A 920 18.01 -43.38 10.31
CA LYS A 920 17.75 -42.56 11.52
C LYS A 920 19.02 -41.77 11.90
N ARG A 921 18.86 -40.45 12.08
CA ARG A 921 19.81 -39.40 12.51
C ARG A 921 20.52 -38.63 11.38
N ILE A 922 19.94 -37.47 11.06
CA ILE A 922 20.66 -36.36 10.44
C ILE A 922 21.44 -35.65 11.56
N SER A 923 22.77 -35.53 11.43
CA SER A 923 23.57 -34.71 12.35
C SER A 923 23.51 -33.24 11.92
N ILE A 924 23.53 -32.30 12.87
CA ILE A 924 23.58 -30.85 12.60
C ILE A 924 24.80 -30.48 11.73
N ARG A 925 25.90 -31.25 11.82
CA ARG A 925 27.12 -31.06 11.03
C ARG A 925 26.90 -31.34 9.54
N SER A 926 26.30 -32.50 9.23
CA SER A 926 25.92 -32.90 7.87
C SER A 926 25.00 -31.86 7.19
N PHE A 927 24.16 -31.19 7.97
CA PHE A 927 23.24 -30.14 7.52
C PHE A 927 23.95 -28.80 7.23
N LEU A 928 24.88 -28.39 8.09
CA LEU A 928 25.69 -27.19 7.88
C LEU A 928 26.63 -27.35 6.68
N ASP A 929 27.17 -28.55 6.47
CA ASP A 929 28.01 -28.86 5.32
C ASP A 929 27.18 -28.85 4.03
N LEU A 930 25.91 -29.30 4.07
CA LEU A 930 24.98 -29.21 2.94
C LEU A 930 24.63 -27.76 2.58
N ALA A 931 24.32 -26.93 3.57
CA ALA A 931 24.01 -25.51 3.36
C ALA A 931 25.23 -24.72 2.86
N LYS A 932 26.44 -25.04 3.37
CA LYS A 932 27.71 -24.50 2.88
C LYS A 932 28.01 -24.97 1.46
N TRP A 933 27.80 -26.26 1.16
CA TRP A 933 27.97 -26.81 -0.17
C TRP A 933 27.03 -26.15 -1.17
N PHE A 934 25.77 -25.91 -0.81
CA PHE A 934 24.81 -25.20 -1.65
C PHE A 934 25.21 -23.73 -1.90
N ASP A 935 25.65 -23.01 -0.86
CA ASP A 935 26.10 -21.62 -0.99
C ASP A 935 27.43 -21.53 -1.77
N ILE A 936 28.30 -22.54 -1.69
CA ILE A 936 29.55 -22.63 -2.44
C ILE A 936 29.26 -23.01 -3.90
N GLU A 937 28.41 -24.00 -4.18
CA GLU A 937 28.09 -24.39 -5.55
C GLU A 937 27.21 -23.38 -6.27
N ALA A 938 26.24 -22.74 -5.59
CA ALA A 938 25.50 -21.61 -6.18
C ALA A 938 26.41 -20.40 -6.50
N ARG A 939 27.59 -20.29 -5.88
CA ARG A 939 28.61 -19.27 -6.18
C ARG A 939 29.61 -19.72 -7.24
N LYS A 940 30.01 -21.00 -7.26
CA LYS A 940 30.96 -21.58 -8.24
C LYS A 940 30.32 -21.85 -9.61
N SER A 941 29.03 -22.16 -9.64
CA SER A 941 28.28 -22.53 -10.83
C SER A 941 27.60 -21.37 -11.55
N ALA A 942 27.84 -20.12 -11.09
CA ALA A 942 27.62 -18.95 -11.92
C ALA A 942 28.43 -19.15 -13.20
N VAL A 943 27.77 -19.58 -14.28
CA VAL A 943 28.27 -19.39 -15.65
C VAL A 943 28.84 -17.98 -15.67
N LYS A 944 30.09 -17.76 -16.09
CA LYS A 944 30.65 -16.39 -16.17
C LYS A 944 29.64 -15.52 -16.92
N GLY A 945 28.95 -14.62 -16.21
CA GLY A 945 27.88 -13.77 -16.74
C GLY A 945 26.44 -14.07 -16.28
N ALA A 946 26.13 -15.23 -15.70
CA ALA A 946 24.85 -15.53 -15.06
C ALA A 946 24.99 -15.32 -13.54
N GLY A 947 24.30 -14.31 -12.99
CA GLY A 947 24.30 -14.05 -11.55
C GLY A 947 23.81 -15.25 -10.71
N ARG A 948 23.81 -15.09 -9.37
CA ARG A 948 23.36 -16.11 -8.41
C ARG A 948 22.08 -16.83 -8.89
N ILE A 949 22.17 -18.15 -9.10
CA ILE A 949 21.05 -19.02 -9.46
C ILE A 949 19.96 -18.90 -8.36
N ARG A 950 18.75 -18.46 -8.74
CA ARG A 950 17.58 -18.37 -7.87
C ARG A 950 16.46 -19.23 -8.47
N LEU A 951 16.17 -20.35 -7.79
CA LEU A 951 15.26 -21.42 -8.19
C LEU A 951 13.77 -21.05 -7.99
N ASP A 952 13.39 -19.85 -8.40
CA ASP A 952 12.15 -19.21 -7.94
C ASP A 952 10.90 -19.97 -8.43
N ASN A 953 10.90 -20.60 -9.60
CA ASN A 953 9.73 -21.37 -10.09
C ASN A 953 9.52 -22.71 -9.37
N MET A 954 10.60 -23.28 -8.84
CA MET A 954 10.51 -24.50 -8.05
C MET A 954 9.84 -24.25 -6.69
N PHE A 955 9.84 -23.01 -6.20
CA PHE A 955 9.37 -22.68 -4.87
C PHE A 955 8.25 -21.64 -4.79
N GLU A 956 8.14 -20.67 -5.70
CA GLU A 956 7.49 -19.38 -5.43
C GLU A 956 6.21 -19.09 -6.20
N GLN A 957 5.77 -19.96 -7.11
CA GLN A 957 4.68 -19.61 -8.04
C GLN A 957 3.33 -19.26 -7.36
N HIS A 958 3.04 -19.85 -6.19
CA HIS A 958 1.85 -19.54 -5.38
C HIS A 958 2.20 -19.22 -3.91
N ILE A 959 3.39 -18.67 -3.66
CA ILE A 959 3.89 -18.43 -2.28
C ILE A 959 3.19 -17.30 -1.51
N TRP A 960 2.19 -16.64 -2.09
CA TRP A 960 1.43 -15.53 -1.48
C TRP A 960 0.81 -15.82 -0.09
N TYR A 961 0.87 -17.07 0.39
CA TYR A 961 0.36 -17.56 1.68
C TYR A 961 1.33 -17.57 2.87
N TRP A 962 2.53 -16.98 2.77
CA TRP A 962 3.53 -17.04 3.85
C TRP A 962 3.83 -15.71 4.52
#